data_AF-S0EB05-F1
#
_entry.id   AF-S0EB05-F1
#
_cell.length_a   1.000
_cell.length_b   1.000
_cell.length_c   1.000
_cell.angle_alpha   90.00
_cell.angle_beta   90.00
_cell.angle_gamma   90.00
#
_symmetry.space_group_name_H-M   'P 1'
#
loop_
_entity.id
_entity.type
_entity.pdbx_description
1 polymer ?
#
loop_
_entity_poly.entity_id
_entity_poly.type
_entity_poly.pdbx_seq_one_letter_code
_entity_poly.pdbx_strand_id
1 'polypeptide(L)'
;MESQQDQSEIVDMVYLDHAFRHFPDQEIAATIRRQILLGCKVVEEKKGEVSALQDEVQALKGSLEAKMAELEVHEEALKNEKAKHEDQQRELADELAKFNDLTKDFPSKVENFTKGTDEGFKTLKSSASDVADKIEAYVKATSEKEEADRTLSQGIHSKLRDMSASTEKSKSDLSILVGNSAKIVTAIESLKEDQKRNATVQYLDTKFALVGGLAQRLQTAHARVNELVQENQTLKNENGNLTSERDNAQEVASRAEIAFAKSDQLVQEKDSKLEALQTDRDGLRDRLTAANSQIFQGQEASRELDRVQCLLQTAEAGCRELASVKTRLQRAEQTAREMKQNIDHLQRSLDGEKGLHNDCSAKLTQALSNNSESLRQEAKLKDECAELRKELTVLRSQETLDLQQQMKNQWATVEEALKGQLSDSLSHERTIERLNTAWDSERKLQQAEIQRQNNELDTLQSRVSELEPLGEQLRQACSEAEDVQRKLTASESKANQFEENYGEAKTTIDDLRGEIQVLEHQAEDSTVKIKSLEEKLNAVEHELSSQQSHQCVTMPQGVLGDLAKIYLRLADVFSDIPVVPETEEGLDMAIIAVDMANLLDEPEAKDNLTTFLNSDLQGWHCLRQVIDGEPDSEVESGDISCDYHKDHGRICTMVRVVQWDSPRLEFHQTR
;
A
#
# COMPACT_ATOMS: atom_id res chain seq x y z
N MET A 1 -25.25 20.86 -11.83
CA MET A 1 -26.47 20.36 -11.18
C MET A 1 -26.38 20.53 -9.65
N GLU A 2 -25.80 21.63 -9.17
CA GLU A 2 -25.40 21.78 -7.75
C GLU A 2 -26.40 22.56 -6.88
N SER A 3 -27.59 22.91 -7.37
CA SER A 3 -28.51 23.82 -6.66
C SER A 3 -29.76 23.16 -6.06
N GLN A 4 -29.78 21.84 -5.82
CA GLN A 4 -30.95 21.16 -5.23
C GLN A 4 -30.67 20.40 -3.92
N GLN A 5 -29.46 20.47 -3.36
CA GLN A 5 -29.06 19.56 -2.27
C GLN A 5 -29.42 20.03 -0.85
N ASP A 6 -29.97 21.25 -0.68
CA ASP A 6 -30.20 21.87 0.64
C ASP A 6 -31.65 21.80 1.18
N GLN A 7 -32.55 21.02 0.57
CA GLN A 7 -33.94 20.90 1.04
C GLN A 7 -34.27 19.61 1.82
N SER A 8 -33.27 18.91 2.40
CA SER A 8 -33.54 17.76 3.27
C SER A 8 -33.42 18.11 4.75
N GLU A 9 -34.30 18.96 5.25
CA GLU A 9 -34.71 18.86 6.66
C GLU A 9 -35.52 17.57 6.78
N ILE A 10 -34.83 16.51 7.23
CA ILE A 10 -35.39 15.19 7.48
C ILE A 10 -36.38 15.36 8.63
N VAL A 11 -37.66 15.42 8.26
CA VAL A 11 -38.81 15.14 9.13
C VAL A 11 -38.90 16.04 10.37
N ASP A 12 -39.78 17.03 10.33
CA ASP A 12 -40.10 17.86 11.50
C ASP A 12 -40.68 17.01 12.64
N MET A 13 -39.83 16.69 13.60
CA MET A 13 -40.14 15.86 14.77
C MET A 13 -41.28 16.45 15.61
N VAL A 14 -41.48 17.77 15.55
CA VAL A 14 -42.58 18.45 16.25
C VAL A 14 -43.93 18.09 15.62
N TYR A 15 -43.97 18.02 14.29
CA TYR A 15 -45.16 17.63 13.54
C TYR A 15 -45.53 16.16 13.77
N LEU A 16 -44.50 15.31 13.86
CA LEU A 16 -44.64 13.88 14.07
C LEU A 16 -45.12 13.55 15.49
N ASP A 17 -44.63 14.28 16.49
CA ASP A 17 -45.12 14.20 17.88
C ASP A 17 -46.56 14.72 18.01
N HIS A 18 -46.95 15.72 17.21
CA HIS A 18 -48.33 16.20 17.19
C HIS A 18 -49.29 15.17 16.57
N ALA A 19 -48.90 14.50 15.49
CA ALA A 19 -49.71 13.46 14.84
C ALA A 19 -49.92 12.24 15.75
N PHE A 20 -48.90 11.83 16.52
CA PHE A 20 -49.00 10.68 17.43
C PHE A 20 -49.83 10.92 18.69
N ARG A 21 -50.12 12.17 19.07
CA ARG A 21 -51.06 12.46 20.17
C ARG A 21 -52.50 12.02 19.87
N HIS A 22 -52.85 11.84 18.61
CA HIS A 22 -54.20 11.46 18.18
C HIS A 22 -54.37 9.95 17.98
N PHE A 23 -53.35 9.13 18.24
CA PHE A 23 -53.47 7.67 18.17
C PHE A 23 -54.25 7.11 19.39
N PRO A 24 -55.22 6.20 19.17
CA PRO A 24 -56.01 5.61 20.26
C PRO A 24 -55.18 4.74 21.21
N ASP A 25 -54.12 4.13 20.69
CA ASP A 25 -53.20 3.27 21.44
C ASP A 25 -51.82 3.93 21.52
N GLN A 26 -51.47 4.39 22.73
CA GLN A 26 -50.22 5.08 23.01
C GLN A 26 -49.00 4.15 22.91
N GLU A 27 -49.17 2.85 23.13
CA GLU A 27 -48.08 1.88 23.08
C GLU A 27 -47.69 1.57 21.63
N ILE A 28 -48.68 1.46 20.76
CA ILE A 28 -48.49 1.36 19.31
C ILE A 28 -47.86 2.65 18.77
N ALA A 29 -48.36 3.83 19.17
CA ALA A 29 -47.80 5.12 18.76
C ALA A 29 -46.31 5.28 19.17
N ALA A 30 -45.96 4.87 20.39
CA ALA A 30 -44.57 4.88 20.87
C ALA A 30 -43.67 3.94 20.07
N THR A 31 -44.19 2.76 19.69
CA THR A 31 -43.46 1.78 18.88
C THR A 31 -43.20 2.29 17.46
N ILE A 32 -44.22 2.86 16.80
CA ILE A 32 -44.08 3.47 15.47
C ILE A 32 -43.10 4.64 15.51
N ARG A 33 -43.22 5.53 16.51
CA ARG A 33 -42.27 6.64 16.71
C ARG A 33 -40.84 6.16 16.86
N ARG A 34 -40.62 5.10 17.65
CA ARG A 34 -39.28 4.52 17.84
C ARG A 34 -38.73 3.94 16.53
N GLN A 35 -39.55 3.29 15.71
CA GLN A 35 -39.13 2.81 14.39
C GLN A 35 -38.82 3.93 13.41
N ILE A 36 -39.60 5.01 13.40
CA ILE A 36 -39.33 6.19 12.56
C ILE A 36 -38.01 6.85 12.98
N LEU A 37 -37.78 7.03 14.28
CA LEU A 37 -36.51 7.57 14.81
C LEU A 37 -35.30 6.71 14.42
N LEU A 38 -35.44 5.38 14.52
CA LEU A 38 -34.42 4.44 14.05
C LEU A 38 -34.17 4.58 12.54
N GLY A 39 -35.23 4.69 11.74
CA GLY A 39 -35.13 4.94 10.30
C GLY A 39 -34.42 6.25 9.97
N CYS A 40 -34.77 7.35 10.65
CA CYS A 40 -34.10 8.65 10.49
C CYS A 40 -32.61 8.57 10.83
N LYS A 41 -32.26 7.90 11.93
CA LYS A 41 -30.86 7.72 12.34
C LYS A 41 -30.05 6.94 11.29
N VAL A 42 -30.63 5.87 10.73
CA VAL A 42 -29.99 5.12 9.63
C VAL A 42 -29.82 5.99 8.39
N VAL A 43 -30.81 6.82 8.06
CA VAL A 43 -30.71 7.74 6.91
C VAL A 43 -29.62 8.81 7.13
N GLU A 44 -29.48 9.35 8.34
CA GLU A 44 -28.41 10.30 8.68
C GLU A 44 -27.02 9.65 8.61
N GLU A 45 -26.87 8.43 9.15
CA GLU A 45 -25.63 7.66 9.04
C GLU A 45 -25.27 7.40 7.58
N LYS A 46 -26.24 6.98 6.74
CA LYS A 46 -26.03 6.77 5.30
C LYS A 46 -25.77 8.07 4.54
N LYS A 47 -26.38 9.18 4.92
CA LYS A 47 -26.07 10.51 4.35
C LYS A 47 -24.62 10.91 4.66
N GLY A 48 -24.15 10.64 5.88
CA GLY A 48 -22.76 10.83 6.27
C GLY A 48 -21.78 9.97 5.46
N GLU A 49 -22.07 8.68 5.29
CA GLU A 49 -21.27 7.78 4.45
C GLU A 49 -21.22 8.25 2.98
N VAL A 50 -22.36 8.66 2.42
CA VAL A 50 -22.44 9.16 1.04
C VAL A 50 -21.64 10.46 0.88
N SER A 51 -21.72 11.38 1.85
CA SER A 51 -20.93 12.61 1.82
C SER A 51 -19.44 12.31 1.87
N ALA A 52 -19.01 11.39 2.74
CA ALA A 52 -17.60 10.99 2.85
C ALA A 52 -17.09 10.34 1.55
N LEU A 53 -17.89 9.45 0.95
CA LEU A 53 -17.57 8.86 -0.35
C LEU A 53 -17.51 9.91 -1.47
N GLN A 54 -18.39 10.91 -1.43
CA GLN A 54 -18.40 12.00 -2.41
C GLN A 54 -17.14 12.86 -2.29
N ASP A 55 -16.70 13.18 -1.07
CA ASP A 55 -15.44 13.89 -0.81
C ASP A 55 -14.23 13.07 -1.30
N GLU A 56 -14.23 11.76 -1.06
CA GLU A 56 -13.16 10.85 -1.50
C GLU A 56 -13.10 10.74 -3.04
N VAL A 57 -14.25 10.63 -3.72
CA VAL A 57 -14.33 10.66 -5.18
C VAL A 57 -13.82 11.99 -5.72
N GLN A 58 -14.12 13.11 -5.06
CA GLN A 58 -13.68 14.43 -5.49
C GLN A 58 -12.17 14.61 -5.29
N ALA A 59 -11.61 14.09 -4.20
CA ALA A 59 -10.17 14.04 -3.97
C ALA A 59 -9.43 13.16 -5.00
N LEU A 60 -9.97 11.97 -5.30
CA LEU A 60 -9.43 11.08 -6.33
C LEU A 60 -9.48 11.73 -7.72
N LYS A 61 -10.57 12.43 -8.05
CA LYS A 61 -10.70 13.18 -9.30
C LYS A 61 -9.61 14.26 -9.41
N GLY A 62 -9.41 15.06 -8.36
CA GLY A 62 -8.35 16.07 -8.34
C GLY A 62 -6.95 15.46 -8.48
N SER A 63 -6.69 14.31 -7.83
CA SER A 63 -5.43 13.59 -8.00
C SER A 63 -5.22 13.05 -9.41
N LEU A 64 -6.28 12.58 -10.08
CA LEU A 64 -6.21 12.09 -11.45
C LEU A 64 -5.92 13.23 -12.44
N GLU A 65 -6.60 14.38 -12.27
CA GLU A 65 -6.37 15.58 -13.09
C GLU A 65 -4.92 16.08 -12.95
N ALA A 66 -4.36 16.08 -11.75
CA ALA A 66 -2.96 16.43 -11.52
C ALA A 66 -1.99 15.47 -12.25
N LYS A 67 -2.24 14.16 -12.19
CA LYS A 67 -1.41 13.16 -12.91
C LYS A 67 -1.51 13.29 -14.43
N MET A 68 -2.69 13.65 -14.96
CA MET A 68 -2.83 13.89 -16.40
C MET A 68 -2.03 15.13 -16.82
N ALA A 69 -2.05 16.21 -16.03
CA ALA A 69 -1.24 17.40 -16.31
C ALA A 69 0.28 17.10 -16.27
N GLU A 70 0.74 16.29 -15.32
CA GLU A 70 2.14 15.82 -15.28
C GLU A 70 2.52 14.99 -16.52
N LEU A 71 1.63 14.13 -16.98
CA LEU A 71 1.84 13.32 -18.20
C LEU A 71 1.93 14.19 -19.46
N GLU A 72 1.07 15.21 -19.60
CA GLU A 72 1.13 16.15 -20.72
C GLU A 72 2.47 16.91 -20.75
N VAL A 73 2.97 17.33 -19.58
CA VAL A 73 4.29 17.97 -19.47
C VAL A 73 5.42 17.01 -19.89
N HIS A 74 5.35 15.74 -19.47
CA HIS A 74 6.33 14.72 -19.85
C HIS A 74 6.30 14.41 -21.35
N GLU A 75 5.11 14.36 -21.96
CA GLU A 75 4.95 14.10 -23.39
C GLU A 75 5.54 15.24 -24.24
N GLU A 76 5.29 16.49 -23.84
CA GLU A 76 5.87 17.66 -24.52
C GLU A 76 7.40 17.71 -24.35
N ALA A 77 7.93 17.32 -23.18
CA ALA A 77 9.37 17.21 -22.95
C ALA A 77 10.01 16.13 -23.85
N LEU A 78 9.37 14.96 -23.98
CA LEU A 78 9.81 13.88 -24.87
C LEU A 78 9.82 14.31 -26.34
N LYS A 79 8.79 15.06 -26.75
CA LYS A 79 8.68 15.59 -28.11
C LYS A 79 9.81 16.57 -28.42
N ASN A 80 10.16 17.43 -27.47
CA ASN A 80 11.29 18.36 -27.60
C ASN A 80 12.65 17.65 -27.66
N GLU A 81 12.88 16.64 -26.81
CA GLU A 81 14.09 15.81 -26.86
C GLU A 81 14.22 15.05 -28.19
N LYS A 82 13.10 14.50 -28.70
CA LYS A 82 13.07 13.83 -30.00
C LYS A 82 13.46 14.78 -31.14
N ALA A 83 12.89 16.00 -31.17
CA ALA A 83 13.23 17.00 -32.18
C ALA A 83 14.72 17.36 -32.15
N LYS A 84 15.29 17.53 -30.95
CA LYS A 84 16.72 17.80 -30.75
C LYS A 84 17.60 16.64 -31.25
N HIS A 85 17.19 15.40 -31.02
CA HIS A 85 17.90 14.23 -31.52
C HIS A 85 17.86 14.12 -33.05
N GLU A 86 16.73 14.44 -33.68
CA GLU A 86 16.59 14.47 -35.13
C GLU A 86 17.48 15.56 -35.77
N ASP A 87 17.58 16.73 -35.16
CA ASP A 87 18.50 17.79 -35.60
C ASP A 87 19.97 17.38 -35.45
N GLN A 88 20.35 16.75 -34.34
CA GLN A 88 21.69 16.20 -34.15
C GLN A 88 22.05 15.13 -35.17
N GLN A 89 21.12 14.23 -35.52
CA GLN A 89 21.35 13.24 -36.57
C GLN A 89 21.57 13.89 -37.93
N ARG A 90 20.84 14.96 -38.25
CA ARG A 90 21.00 15.71 -39.50
C ARG A 90 22.36 16.41 -39.56
N GLU A 91 22.77 17.05 -38.48
CA GLU A 91 24.09 17.68 -38.36
C GLU A 91 25.22 16.66 -38.49
N LEU A 92 25.08 15.48 -37.85
CA LEU A 92 26.06 14.40 -37.98
C LEU A 92 26.14 13.87 -39.42
N ALA A 93 25.01 13.75 -40.11
CA ALA A 93 24.97 13.32 -41.51
C ALA A 93 25.66 14.33 -42.44
N ASP A 94 25.47 15.64 -42.21
CA ASP A 94 26.14 16.70 -42.96
C ASP A 94 27.66 16.71 -42.70
N GLU A 95 28.10 16.55 -41.45
CA GLU A 95 29.51 16.40 -41.09
C GLU A 95 30.15 15.16 -41.75
N LEU A 96 29.42 14.04 -41.77
CA LEU A 96 29.88 12.80 -42.40
C LEU A 96 29.96 12.91 -43.92
N ALA A 97 29.07 13.70 -44.55
CA ALA A 97 29.15 14.06 -45.96
C ALA A 97 30.39 14.93 -46.25
N LYS A 98 30.65 15.96 -45.45
CA LYS A 98 31.87 16.80 -45.57
C LYS A 98 33.14 15.98 -45.41
N PHE A 99 33.17 15.06 -44.44
CA PHE A 99 34.30 14.18 -44.21
C PHE A 99 34.54 13.25 -45.41
N ASN A 100 33.48 12.68 -45.98
CA ASN A 100 33.57 11.83 -47.17
C ASN A 100 34.07 12.61 -48.40
N ASP A 101 33.63 13.85 -48.59
CA ASP A 101 34.14 14.70 -49.67
C ASP A 101 35.62 15.04 -49.46
N LEU A 102 36.03 15.36 -48.23
CA LEU A 102 37.44 15.53 -47.89
C LEU A 102 38.26 14.26 -48.17
N THR A 103 37.71 13.10 -47.86
CA THR A 103 38.37 11.80 -48.04
C THR A 103 38.48 11.44 -49.53
N LYS A 104 37.55 11.87 -50.38
CA LYS A 104 37.66 11.75 -51.85
C LYS A 104 38.71 12.68 -52.45
N ASP A 105 38.86 13.88 -51.91
CA ASP A 105 39.83 14.88 -52.37
C ASP A 105 41.25 14.64 -51.84
N PHE A 106 41.40 13.91 -50.73
CA PHE A 106 42.70 13.69 -50.12
C PHE A 106 43.68 12.91 -51.01
N PRO A 107 43.28 11.80 -51.69
CA PRO A 107 44.16 11.07 -52.60
C PRO A 107 44.69 11.93 -53.75
N SER A 108 43.85 12.77 -54.35
CA SER A 108 44.26 13.63 -55.48
C SER A 108 45.21 14.74 -55.04
N LYS A 109 45.02 15.31 -53.83
CA LYS A 109 45.96 16.27 -53.24
C LYS A 109 47.31 15.62 -52.91
N VAL A 110 47.32 14.41 -52.36
CA VAL A 110 48.55 13.66 -52.09
C VAL A 110 49.28 13.29 -53.39
N GLU A 111 48.55 12.88 -54.42
CA GLU A 111 49.13 12.58 -55.74
C GLU A 111 49.76 13.83 -56.37
N ASN A 112 49.09 14.99 -56.30
CA ASN A 112 49.62 16.25 -56.80
C ASN A 112 50.86 16.71 -56.00
N PHE A 113 50.86 16.52 -54.68
CA PHE A 113 52.03 16.81 -53.86
C PHE A 113 53.21 15.89 -54.21
N THR A 114 52.95 14.61 -54.45
CA THR A 114 53.97 13.63 -54.86
C THR A 114 54.57 13.99 -56.22
N LYS A 115 53.73 14.35 -57.20
CA LYS A 115 54.19 14.82 -58.51
C LYS A 115 55.02 16.11 -58.42
N GLY A 116 54.58 17.09 -57.63
CA GLY A 116 55.33 18.33 -57.41
C GLY A 116 56.69 18.10 -56.73
N THR A 117 56.76 17.12 -55.83
CA THR A 117 58.01 16.74 -55.15
C THR A 117 58.98 16.06 -56.12
N ASP A 118 58.50 15.17 -56.97
CA ASP A 118 59.31 14.50 -58.01
C ASP A 118 59.85 15.48 -59.06
N GLU A 119 59.04 16.47 -59.46
CA GLU A 119 59.49 17.55 -60.36
C GLU A 119 60.53 18.44 -59.69
N GLY A 120 60.32 18.85 -58.44
CA GLY A 120 61.30 19.60 -57.65
C GLY A 120 62.63 18.84 -57.50
N PHE A 121 62.59 17.53 -57.29
CA PHE A 121 63.78 16.69 -57.19
C PHE A 121 64.54 16.59 -58.51
N LYS A 122 63.83 16.54 -59.65
CA LYS A 122 64.45 16.58 -60.99
C LYS A 122 65.16 17.90 -61.24
N THR A 123 64.55 19.04 -60.89
CA THR A 123 65.15 20.37 -61.05
C THR A 123 66.36 20.58 -60.12
N LEU A 124 66.30 20.03 -58.91
CA LEU A 124 67.44 20.05 -57.98
C LEU A 124 68.61 19.24 -58.54
N LYS A 125 68.32 18.05 -59.09
CA LYS A 125 69.32 17.16 -59.68
C LYS A 125 69.99 17.77 -60.92
N SER A 126 69.23 18.44 -61.80
CA SER A 126 69.82 19.15 -62.95
C SER A 126 70.70 20.33 -62.49
N SER A 127 70.25 21.10 -61.50
CA SER A 127 71.02 22.22 -60.97
C SER A 127 72.31 21.77 -60.28
N ALA A 128 72.28 20.62 -59.59
CA ALA A 128 73.47 20.02 -58.99
C ALA A 128 74.50 19.57 -60.04
N SER A 129 74.04 19.05 -61.19
CA SER A 129 74.91 18.71 -62.33
C SER A 129 75.60 19.94 -62.90
N ASP A 130 74.85 21.02 -63.15
CA ASP A 130 75.42 22.28 -63.69
C ASP A 130 76.46 22.91 -62.76
N VAL A 131 76.31 22.74 -61.45
CA VAL A 131 77.29 23.20 -60.46
C VAL A 131 78.54 22.34 -60.48
N ALA A 132 78.39 21.01 -60.62
CA ALA A 132 79.53 20.09 -60.73
C ALA A 132 80.39 20.41 -61.96
N ASP A 133 79.75 20.63 -63.12
CA ASP A 133 80.44 20.96 -64.38
C ASP A 133 81.21 22.29 -64.28
N LYS A 134 80.65 23.28 -63.59
CA LYS A 134 81.32 24.58 -63.35
C LYS A 134 82.51 24.47 -62.40
N ILE A 135 82.42 23.61 -61.38
CA ILE A 135 83.55 23.35 -60.46
C ILE A 135 84.69 22.68 -61.21
N GLU A 136 84.39 21.69 -62.06
CA GLU A 136 85.40 20.99 -62.87
C GLU A 136 86.12 21.94 -63.84
N ALA A 137 85.38 22.83 -64.50
CA ALA A 137 85.95 23.87 -65.36
C ALA A 137 86.89 24.83 -64.60
N TYR A 138 86.53 25.19 -63.37
CA TYR A 138 87.34 26.07 -62.53
C TYR A 138 88.64 25.38 -62.09
N VAL A 139 88.56 24.12 -61.68
CA VAL A 139 89.72 23.31 -61.28
C VAL A 139 90.72 23.19 -62.42
N LYS A 140 90.24 22.92 -63.65
CA LYS A 140 91.08 22.82 -64.84
C LYS A 140 91.82 24.13 -65.15
N ALA A 141 91.12 25.26 -65.08
CA ALA A 141 91.74 26.58 -65.32
C ALA A 141 92.82 26.92 -64.28
N THR A 142 92.65 26.52 -63.02
CA THR A 142 93.69 26.69 -61.99
C THR A 142 94.91 25.78 -62.22
N SER A 143 94.73 24.53 -62.65
CA SER A 143 95.87 23.64 -62.92
C SER A 143 96.73 24.11 -64.09
N GLU A 144 96.13 24.65 -65.15
CA GLU A 144 96.86 25.16 -66.32
C GLU A 144 97.71 26.40 -65.96
N LYS A 145 97.25 27.23 -65.03
CA LYS A 145 98.00 28.39 -64.54
C LYS A 145 99.21 27.99 -63.70
N GLU A 146 99.05 27.02 -62.80
CA GLU A 146 100.16 26.54 -61.95
C GLU A 146 101.28 25.89 -62.76
N GLU A 147 100.95 25.24 -63.88
CA GLU A 147 101.94 24.60 -64.76
C GLU A 147 102.78 25.62 -65.55
N ALA A 148 102.17 26.74 -65.95
CA ALA A 148 102.87 27.87 -66.58
C ALA A 148 103.87 28.55 -65.62
N ASP A 149 103.51 28.71 -64.35
CA ASP A 149 104.40 29.32 -63.35
C ASP A 149 105.60 28.42 -62.99
N ARG A 150 105.42 27.09 -63.00
CA ARG A 150 106.52 26.12 -62.80
C ARG A 150 107.53 26.14 -63.95
N THR A 151 107.06 26.22 -65.19
CA THR A 151 107.96 26.24 -66.36
C THR A 151 108.80 27.51 -66.42
N LEU A 152 108.23 28.66 -66.06
CA LEU A 152 108.98 29.92 -65.97
C LEU A 152 110.07 29.86 -64.90
N SER A 153 109.76 29.32 -63.71
CA SER A 153 110.72 29.21 -62.60
C SER A 153 111.89 28.29 -62.93
N GLN A 154 111.65 27.17 -63.64
CA GLN A 154 112.71 26.26 -64.07
C GLN A 154 113.66 26.90 -65.10
N GLY A 155 113.14 27.74 -66.00
CA GLY A 155 113.94 28.45 -67.00
C GLY A 155 114.95 29.43 -66.39
N ILE A 156 114.56 30.14 -65.33
CA ILE A 156 115.42 31.09 -64.62
C ILE A 156 116.56 30.37 -63.89
N HIS A 157 116.26 29.27 -63.19
CA HIS A 157 117.27 28.52 -62.44
C HIS A 157 118.32 27.82 -63.32
N SER A 158 117.95 27.40 -64.52
CA SER A 158 118.89 26.81 -65.49
C SER A 158 119.96 27.82 -65.92
N LYS A 159 119.55 29.01 -66.39
CA LYS A 159 120.47 30.06 -66.86
C LYS A 159 121.43 30.56 -65.79
N LEU A 160 120.97 30.68 -64.54
CA LEU A 160 121.82 31.15 -63.45
C LEU A 160 122.96 30.16 -63.14
N ARG A 161 122.70 28.87 -63.29
CA ARG A 161 123.68 27.80 -63.03
C ARG A 161 124.80 27.79 -64.06
N ASP A 162 124.47 28.00 -65.34
CA ASP A 162 125.44 28.01 -66.43
C ASP A 162 126.44 29.17 -66.32
N MET A 163 125.95 30.37 -65.93
CA MET A 163 126.83 31.53 -65.72
C MET A 163 127.80 31.31 -64.55
N SER A 164 127.35 30.67 -63.47
CA SER A 164 128.20 30.39 -62.32
C SER A 164 129.32 29.40 -62.66
N ALA A 165 129.04 28.39 -63.49
CA ALA A 165 130.04 27.40 -63.90
C ALA A 165 131.12 27.99 -64.81
N SER A 166 130.75 28.92 -65.71
CA SER A 166 131.69 29.60 -66.61
C SER A 166 132.68 30.49 -65.84
N THR A 167 132.19 31.22 -64.84
CA THR A 167 133.00 32.17 -64.05
C THR A 167 134.08 31.47 -63.22
N GLU A 168 133.77 30.31 -62.62
CA GLU A 168 134.75 29.53 -61.85
C GLU A 168 135.87 28.95 -62.74
N LYS A 169 135.55 28.56 -63.98
CA LYS A 169 136.55 28.05 -64.92
C LYS A 169 137.57 29.13 -65.32
N SER A 170 137.12 30.35 -65.63
CA SER A 170 138.02 31.45 -65.97
C SER A 170 138.96 31.85 -64.83
N LYS A 171 138.51 31.71 -63.58
CA LYS A 171 139.34 31.97 -62.39
C LYS A 171 140.47 30.95 -62.22
N SER A 172 140.19 29.66 -62.48
CA SER A 172 141.17 28.58 -62.49
C SER A 172 142.33 28.87 -63.46
N ASP A 173 141.98 29.26 -64.69
CA ASP A 173 142.95 29.37 -65.78
C ASP A 173 143.89 30.57 -65.59
N LEU A 174 143.40 31.68 -65.04
CA LEU A 174 144.23 32.85 -64.67
C LEU A 174 145.25 32.52 -63.57
N SER A 175 144.87 31.69 -62.59
CA SER A 175 145.77 31.31 -61.50
C SER A 175 146.96 30.46 -62.00
N ILE A 176 146.75 29.64 -63.04
CA ILE A 176 147.79 28.84 -63.68
C ILE A 176 148.77 29.74 -64.45
N LEU A 177 148.26 30.78 -65.13
CA LEU A 177 149.09 31.68 -65.95
C LEU A 177 150.05 32.51 -65.09
N VAL A 178 149.58 33.01 -63.94
CA VAL A 178 150.41 33.77 -62.98
C VAL A 178 151.57 32.92 -62.47
N GLY A 179 151.32 31.64 -62.12
CA GLY A 179 152.34 30.71 -61.63
C GLY A 179 153.44 30.38 -62.65
N ASN A 180 153.12 30.42 -63.95
CA ASN A 180 154.10 30.17 -65.01
C ASN A 180 154.94 31.42 -65.35
N SER A 181 154.39 32.63 -65.21
CA SER A 181 155.15 33.86 -65.45
C SER A 181 156.28 34.07 -64.44
N ALA A 182 156.07 33.70 -63.16
CA ALA A 182 157.06 33.82 -62.11
C ALA A 182 158.33 32.97 -62.40
N LYS A 183 158.16 31.79 -63.02
CA LYS A 183 159.28 30.90 -63.39
C LYS A 183 160.13 31.44 -64.55
N ILE A 184 159.54 32.23 -65.44
CA ILE A 184 160.24 32.82 -66.59
C ILE A 184 161.12 33.99 -66.13
N VAL A 185 160.66 34.79 -65.16
CA VAL A 185 161.43 35.92 -64.61
C VAL A 185 162.71 35.42 -63.91
N THR A 186 162.63 34.33 -63.13
CA THR A 186 163.81 33.76 -62.44
C THR A 186 164.87 33.23 -63.42
N ALA A 187 164.45 32.72 -64.59
CA ALA A 187 165.37 32.24 -65.61
C ALA A 187 166.08 33.39 -66.37
N ILE A 188 165.43 34.53 -66.53
CA ILE A 188 165.99 35.72 -67.20
C ILE A 188 167.01 36.44 -66.31
N GLU A 189 166.82 36.45 -64.99
CA GLU A 189 167.79 37.03 -64.04
C GLU A 189 169.08 36.19 -63.92
N SER A 190 168.97 34.87 -64.05
CA SER A 190 170.14 33.97 -64.13
C SER A 190 170.97 34.18 -65.41
N LEU A 191 170.32 34.47 -66.55
CA LEU A 191 170.99 34.75 -67.82
C LEU A 191 171.73 36.11 -67.86
N LYS A 192 171.39 37.05 -66.98
CA LYS A 192 171.95 38.40 -66.97
C LYS A 192 173.32 38.49 -66.28
N GLU A 193 173.66 37.54 -65.40
CA GLU A 193 174.98 37.52 -64.73
C GLU A 193 176.08 36.78 -65.52
N ASP A 194 175.73 35.78 -66.33
CA ASP A 194 176.73 34.97 -67.05
C ASP A 194 177.29 35.63 -68.32
N GLN A 195 176.85 36.84 -68.68
CA GLN A 195 177.31 37.56 -69.89
C GLN A 195 178.60 38.38 -69.68
N LYS A 196 179.20 38.39 -68.47
CA LYS A 196 180.36 39.27 -68.15
C LYS A 196 181.76 38.63 -68.18
N ARG A 197 181.96 37.35 -68.55
CA ARG A 197 183.32 36.75 -68.60
C ARG A 197 183.53 35.71 -69.73
N ASN A 198 184.25 36.16 -70.77
CA ASN A 198 185.25 35.49 -71.65
C ASN A 198 185.07 34.07 -72.23
N ALA A 199 185.68 33.94 -73.42
CA ALA A 199 185.49 32.92 -74.45
C ALA A 199 186.45 31.71 -74.38
N THR A 200 185.97 30.53 -74.79
CA THR A 200 186.75 29.41 -75.35
C THR A 200 185.81 28.44 -76.08
N VAL A 201 186.24 27.84 -77.19
CA VAL A 201 185.40 27.20 -78.23
C VAL A 201 184.48 26.06 -77.76
N GLN A 202 184.78 25.36 -76.65
CA GLN A 202 183.84 24.38 -76.05
C GLN A 202 182.57 25.02 -75.46
N TYR A 203 182.62 26.31 -75.12
CA TYR A 203 181.44 27.10 -74.76
C TYR A 203 180.45 27.20 -75.92
N LEU A 204 180.94 27.27 -77.16
CA LEU A 204 180.09 27.48 -78.33
C LEU A 204 179.21 26.25 -78.63
N ASP A 205 179.70 25.02 -78.42
CA ASP A 205 178.92 23.80 -78.67
C ASP A 205 177.79 23.58 -77.65
N THR A 206 178.03 23.85 -76.36
CA THR A 206 176.96 23.84 -75.36
C THR A 206 175.98 24.98 -75.60
N LYS A 207 176.47 26.12 -76.12
CA LYS A 207 175.64 27.26 -76.52
C LYS A 207 174.82 26.94 -77.75
N PHE A 208 175.30 26.17 -78.73
CA PHE A 208 174.51 25.76 -79.89
C PHE A 208 173.40 24.77 -79.52
N ALA A 209 173.63 23.85 -78.57
CA ALA A 209 172.55 23.00 -78.03
C ALA A 209 171.51 23.82 -77.24
N LEU A 210 171.95 24.81 -76.45
CA LEU A 210 171.07 25.78 -75.80
C LEU A 210 170.32 26.64 -76.82
N VAL A 211 170.94 27.05 -77.92
CA VAL A 211 170.33 27.80 -79.02
C VAL A 211 169.33 26.93 -79.80
N GLY A 212 169.58 25.62 -79.96
CA GLY A 212 168.61 24.68 -80.54
C GLY A 212 167.39 24.44 -79.64
N GLY A 213 167.60 24.26 -78.33
CA GLY A 213 166.51 24.19 -77.35
C GLY A 213 165.74 25.51 -77.20
N LEU A 214 166.45 26.64 -77.32
CA LEU A 214 165.86 27.96 -77.40
C LEU A 214 165.09 28.15 -78.71
N ALA A 215 165.58 27.66 -79.85
CA ALA A 215 164.88 27.74 -81.14
C ALA A 215 163.59 26.93 -81.13
N GLN A 216 163.58 25.73 -80.55
CA GLN A 216 162.36 24.93 -80.40
C GLN A 216 161.36 25.59 -79.44
N ARG A 217 161.83 26.13 -78.31
CA ARG A 217 160.98 26.94 -77.40
C ARG A 217 160.51 28.23 -78.07
N LEU A 218 161.32 28.85 -78.93
CA LEU A 218 160.95 30.01 -79.72
C LEU A 218 159.85 29.64 -80.72
N GLN A 219 159.91 28.45 -81.32
CA GLN A 219 158.91 27.96 -82.26
C GLN A 219 157.59 27.59 -81.56
N THR A 220 157.65 26.94 -80.39
CA THR A 220 156.45 26.69 -79.55
C THR A 220 155.88 28.00 -79.00
N ALA A 221 156.75 28.94 -78.61
CA ALA A 221 156.33 30.29 -78.24
C ALA A 221 155.75 31.05 -79.44
N HIS A 222 156.24 30.84 -80.66
CA HIS A 222 155.70 31.47 -81.86
C HIS A 222 154.31 30.92 -82.22
N ALA A 223 154.11 29.61 -82.09
CA ALA A 223 152.77 28.99 -82.24
C ALA A 223 151.81 29.49 -81.15
N ARG A 224 152.28 29.57 -79.89
CA ARG A 224 151.51 30.12 -78.77
C ARG A 224 151.21 31.61 -78.96
N VAL A 225 152.15 32.38 -79.52
CA VAL A 225 151.95 33.78 -79.89
C VAL A 225 150.92 33.89 -81.00
N ASN A 226 150.90 32.99 -81.99
CA ASN A 226 149.86 32.99 -83.02
C ASN A 226 148.47 32.62 -82.47
N GLU A 227 148.37 31.63 -81.57
CA GLU A 227 147.12 31.35 -80.83
C GLU A 227 146.69 32.56 -80.00
N LEU A 228 147.60 33.18 -79.25
CA LEU A 228 147.33 34.38 -78.46
C LEU A 228 147.04 35.62 -79.32
N VAL A 229 147.53 35.69 -80.56
CA VAL A 229 147.21 36.75 -81.53
C VAL A 229 145.81 36.51 -82.08
N GLN A 230 145.43 35.27 -82.34
CA GLN A 230 144.08 34.92 -82.78
C GLN A 230 143.06 35.12 -81.65
N GLU A 231 143.40 34.72 -80.43
CA GLU A 231 142.63 34.96 -79.21
C GLU A 231 142.59 36.45 -78.87
N ASN A 232 143.69 37.21 -79.03
CA ASN A 232 143.66 38.68 -78.96
C ASN A 232 142.78 39.29 -80.04
N GLN A 233 142.69 38.71 -81.24
CA GLN A 233 141.83 39.22 -82.29
C GLN A 233 140.36 38.95 -81.98
N THR A 234 140.04 37.78 -81.44
CA THR A 234 138.68 37.45 -80.95
C THR A 234 138.31 38.32 -79.75
N LEU A 235 139.20 38.45 -78.76
CA LEU A 235 139.03 39.36 -77.63
C LEU A 235 138.97 40.82 -78.09
N LYS A 236 139.67 41.23 -79.14
CA LYS A 236 139.57 42.59 -79.68
C LYS A 236 138.23 42.83 -80.35
N ASN A 237 137.65 41.82 -81.00
CA ASN A 237 136.29 41.90 -81.56
C ASN A 237 135.23 41.88 -80.45
N GLU A 238 135.39 41.03 -79.43
CA GLU A 238 134.53 41.00 -78.26
C GLU A 238 134.65 42.28 -77.43
N ASN A 239 135.85 42.83 -77.30
CA ASN A 239 136.09 44.12 -76.64
C ASN A 239 135.54 45.27 -77.51
N GLY A 240 135.52 45.15 -78.84
CA GLY A 240 134.80 46.06 -79.73
C GLY A 240 133.28 46.00 -79.55
N ASN A 241 132.72 44.79 -79.38
CA ASN A 241 131.31 44.59 -79.06
C ASN A 241 130.98 45.08 -77.64
N LEU A 242 131.84 44.83 -76.65
CA LEU A 242 131.71 45.34 -75.29
C LEU A 242 131.93 46.84 -75.21
N THR A 243 132.75 47.42 -76.08
CA THR A 243 132.87 48.88 -76.23
C THR A 243 131.60 49.43 -76.84
N SER A 244 131.00 48.75 -77.82
CA SER A 244 129.70 49.14 -78.40
C SER A 244 128.54 48.95 -77.41
N GLU A 245 128.54 47.88 -76.60
CA GLU A 245 127.56 47.67 -75.52
C GLU A 245 127.81 48.62 -74.35
N ARG A 246 129.06 48.95 -74.04
CA ARG A 246 129.40 50.01 -73.08
C ARG A 246 128.95 51.35 -73.61
N ASP A 247 129.16 51.68 -74.87
CA ASP A 247 128.73 52.94 -75.46
C ASP A 247 127.20 53.00 -75.53
N ASN A 248 126.51 51.88 -75.80
CA ASN A 248 125.05 51.77 -75.70
C ASN A 248 124.57 51.86 -74.24
N ALA A 249 125.26 51.24 -73.29
CA ALA A 249 124.94 51.31 -71.87
C ALA A 249 125.27 52.68 -71.29
N GLN A 250 126.28 53.37 -71.82
CA GLN A 250 126.67 54.72 -71.49
C GLN A 250 125.77 55.74 -72.18
N GLU A 251 125.21 55.43 -73.36
CA GLU A 251 124.13 56.19 -74.00
C GLU A 251 122.80 55.98 -73.25
N VAL A 252 122.50 54.77 -72.79
CA VAL A 252 121.34 54.49 -71.94
C VAL A 252 121.53 55.11 -70.56
N ALA A 253 122.73 55.08 -69.99
CA ALA A 253 123.07 55.77 -68.75
C ALA A 253 123.06 57.29 -68.94
N SER A 254 123.47 57.82 -70.08
CA SER A 254 123.36 59.25 -70.40
C SER A 254 121.90 59.63 -70.66
N ARG A 255 121.09 58.77 -71.28
CA ARG A 255 119.64 58.97 -71.41
C ARG A 255 118.94 58.82 -70.07
N ALA A 256 119.42 57.96 -69.19
CA ALA A 256 118.94 57.81 -67.82
C ALA A 256 119.39 58.98 -66.96
N GLU A 257 120.61 59.49 -67.08
CA GLU A 257 121.11 60.69 -66.41
C GLU A 257 120.48 61.95 -66.98
N ILE A 258 120.18 62.02 -68.28
CA ILE A 258 119.36 63.09 -68.84
C ILE A 258 117.91 62.92 -68.40
N ALA A 259 117.38 61.71 -68.26
CA ALA A 259 116.04 61.48 -67.73
C ALA A 259 115.95 61.72 -66.23
N PHE A 260 117.01 61.46 -65.47
CA PHE A 260 117.14 61.68 -64.02
C PHE A 260 117.49 63.13 -63.75
N ALA A 261 118.33 63.79 -64.54
CA ALA A 261 118.53 65.24 -64.47
C ALA A 261 117.29 65.97 -64.96
N LYS A 262 116.55 65.46 -65.95
CA LYS A 262 115.24 65.99 -66.34
C LYS A 262 114.18 65.67 -65.31
N SER A 263 114.28 64.55 -64.59
CA SER A 263 113.40 64.17 -63.48
C SER A 263 113.72 64.98 -62.22
N ASP A 264 114.98 65.25 -61.91
CA ASP A 264 115.47 66.04 -60.79
C ASP A 264 115.31 67.52 -61.08
N GLN A 265 115.46 67.95 -62.33
CA GLN A 265 115.04 69.28 -62.77
C GLN A 265 113.52 69.35 -62.75
N LEU A 266 112.77 68.30 -63.12
CA LEU A 266 111.32 68.24 -62.91
C LEU A 266 110.97 68.26 -61.43
N VAL A 267 111.72 67.59 -60.55
CA VAL A 267 111.45 67.50 -59.11
C VAL A 267 111.84 68.81 -58.44
N GLN A 268 113.00 69.40 -58.74
CA GLN A 268 113.34 70.76 -58.31
C GLN A 268 112.40 71.81 -58.90
N GLU A 269 111.94 71.65 -60.14
CA GLU A 269 110.91 72.49 -60.73
C GLU A 269 109.55 72.19 -60.10
N LYS A 270 109.24 70.96 -59.66
CA LYS A 270 108.01 70.56 -58.95
C LYS A 270 108.03 70.99 -57.49
N ASP A 271 109.20 71.06 -56.87
CA ASP A 271 109.47 71.48 -55.49
C ASP A 271 109.52 73.01 -55.44
N SER A 272 110.17 73.66 -56.41
CA SER A 272 110.04 75.11 -56.63
C SER A 272 108.61 75.46 -57.03
N LYS A 273 107.93 74.63 -57.84
CA LYS A 273 106.49 74.76 -58.09
C LYS A 273 105.67 74.38 -56.87
N LEU A 274 106.12 73.58 -55.91
CA LEU A 274 105.36 73.20 -54.71
C LEU A 274 105.48 74.29 -53.65
N GLU A 275 106.67 74.86 -53.46
CA GLU A 275 106.87 76.07 -52.66
C GLU A 275 106.19 77.27 -53.31
N ALA A 276 106.26 77.41 -54.64
CA ALA A 276 105.48 78.39 -55.36
C ALA A 276 103.98 78.08 -55.31
N LEU A 277 103.52 76.82 -55.34
CA LEU A 277 102.11 76.43 -55.20
C LEU A 277 101.63 76.51 -53.75
N GLN A 278 102.51 76.48 -52.74
CA GLN A 278 102.15 76.73 -51.35
C GLN A 278 102.05 78.24 -51.10
N THR A 279 103.01 79.01 -51.64
CA THR A 279 102.96 80.48 -51.67
C THR A 279 101.81 81.00 -52.54
N ASP A 280 101.53 80.34 -53.65
CA ASP A 280 100.40 80.61 -54.54
C ASP A 280 99.12 80.00 -54.02
N ARG A 281 99.08 78.94 -53.21
CA ARG A 281 97.85 78.49 -52.55
C ARG A 281 97.45 79.49 -51.48
N ASP A 282 98.42 79.98 -50.70
CA ASP A 282 98.18 80.99 -49.70
C ASP A 282 97.84 82.33 -50.40
N GLY A 283 98.52 82.64 -51.50
CA GLY A 283 98.21 83.75 -52.40
C GLY A 283 96.97 83.57 -53.30
N LEU A 284 96.47 82.35 -53.53
CA LEU A 284 95.23 81.99 -54.26
C LEU A 284 94.07 81.91 -53.30
N ARG A 285 94.31 81.71 -52.01
CA ARG A 285 93.32 81.98 -50.97
C ARG A 285 93.06 83.49 -50.90
N ASP A 286 94.12 84.29 -50.96
CA ASP A 286 94.03 85.75 -51.04
C ASP A 286 93.52 86.22 -52.42
N ARG A 287 93.93 85.56 -53.51
CA ARG A 287 93.48 85.86 -54.89
C ARG A 287 92.13 85.25 -55.25
N LEU A 288 91.59 84.22 -54.59
CA LEU A 288 90.19 83.78 -54.73
C LEU A 288 89.27 84.80 -54.05
N THR A 289 89.75 85.42 -52.98
CA THR A 289 89.12 86.60 -52.34
C THR A 289 89.17 87.82 -53.27
N ALA A 290 90.16 87.92 -54.17
CA ALA A 290 90.29 88.98 -55.18
C ALA A 290 89.69 88.66 -56.57
N ALA A 291 89.62 87.39 -56.99
CA ALA A 291 89.24 86.90 -58.33
C ALA A 291 87.73 86.82 -58.53
N ASN A 292 86.94 87.09 -57.49
CA ASN A 292 85.61 87.65 -57.64
C ASN A 292 85.59 88.97 -58.45
N SER A 293 86.74 89.62 -58.66
CA SER A 293 86.80 90.97 -59.22
C SER A 293 87.21 91.06 -60.70
N GLN A 294 87.71 90.01 -61.37
CA GLN A 294 88.34 90.19 -62.70
C GLN A 294 88.02 89.12 -63.75
N ILE A 295 86.72 89.01 -64.02
CA ILE A 295 85.97 88.51 -65.19
C ILE A 295 86.50 89.02 -66.57
N PHE A 296 87.81 89.13 -66.76
CA PHE A 296 88.42 89.85 -67.88
C PHE A 296 89.78 89.19 -68.19
N GLN A 297 89.96 88.18 -69.04
CA GLN A 297 89.56 87.98 -70.43
C GLN A 297 90.29 86.66 -70.81
N GLY A 298 89.66 85.57 -71.23
CA GLY A 298 88.86 85.47 -72.45
C GLY A 298 89.42 84.47 -73.49
N GLN A 299 90.68 84.00 -73.41
CA GLN A 299 91.25 83.10 -74.45
C GLN A 299 91.96 81.82 -73.94
N GLU A 300 92.33 81.74 -72.67
CA GLU A 300 92.82 80.49 -72.04
C GLU A 300 91.68 79.59 -71.54
N ALA A 301 90.47 80.17 -71.42
CA ALA A 301 89.24 79.48 -71.05
C ALA A 301 88.83 78.40 -72.05
N SER A 302 89.16 78.53 -73.35
CA SER A 302 88.65 77.59 -74.36
C SER A 302 89.33 76.23 -74.35
N ARG A 303 90.62 76.15 -73.95
CA ARG A 303 91.35 74.87 -73.88
C ARG A 303 91.17 74.16 -72.54
N GLU A 304 90.90 74.91 -71.48
CA GLU A 304 90.55 74.33 -70.18
C GLU A 304 89.07 73.90 -70.14
N LEU A 305 88.18 74.51 -70.93
CA LEU A 305 86.80 74.04 -71.10
C LEU A 305 86.72 72.63 -71.71
N ASP A 306 87.56 72.31 -72.70
CA ASP A 306 87.59 70.96 -73.31
C ASP A 306 88.08 69.87 -72.32
N ARG A 307 89.07 70.20 -71.47
CA ARG A 307 89.56 69.28 -70.42
C ARG A 307 88.57 69.14 -69.27
N VAL A 308 87.98 70.24 -68.82
CA VAL A 308 86.93 70.22 -67.80
C VAL A 308 85.68 69.54 -68.32
N GLN A 309 85.31 69.68 -69.60
CA GLN A 309 84.18 68.98 -70.20
C GLN A 309 84.41 67.47 -70.28
N CYS A 310 85.63 66.99 -70.55
CA CYS A 310 85.96 65.56 -70.50
C CYS A 310 85.91 65.02 -69.05
N LEU A 311 86.45 65.77 -68.08
CA LEU A 311 86.37 65.40 -66.66
C LEU A 311 84.94 65.49 -66.11
N LEU A 312 84.14 66.46 -66.55
CA LEU A 312 82.73 66.60 -66.20
C LEU A 312 81.91 65.48 -66.82
N GLN A 313 82.16 65.09 -68.08
CA GLN A 313 81.51 63.92 -68.69
C GLN A 313 81.86 62.61 -67.97
N THR A 314 83.11 62.47 -67.51
CA THR A 314 83.55 61.30 -66.72
C THR A 314 82.93 61.31 -65.31
N ALA A 315 82.86 62.47 -64.67
CA ALA A 315 82.19 62.64 -63.37
C ALA A 315 80.67 62.48 -63.48
N GLU A 316 80.04 62.97 -64.55
CA GLU A 316 78.62 62.77 -64.86
C GLU A 316 78.31 61.31 -65.17
N ALA A 317 79.20 60.60 -65.86
CA ALA A 317 79.10 59.16 -66.04
C ALA A 317 79.17 58.43 -64.68
N GLY A 318 80.11 58.82 -63.81
CA GLY A 318 80.18 58.34 -62.43
C GLY A 318 78.94 58.67 -61.59
N CYS A 319 78.34 59.85 -61.76
CA CYS A 319 77.09 60.23 -61.12
C CYS A 319 75.88 59.43 -61.66
N ARG A 320 75.86 59.09 -62.95
CA ARG A 320 74.84 58.21 -63.53
C ARG A 320 74.98 56.77 -63.03
N GLU A 321 76.21 56.28 -62.89
CA GLU A 321 76.48 54.97 -62.26
C GLU A 321 76.08 54.97 -60.79
N LEU A 322 76.38 56.03 -60.04
CA LEU A 322 75.94 56.20 -58.65
C LEU A 322 74.41 56.25 -58.54
N ALA A 323 73.71 56.91 -59.47
CA ALA A 323 72.25 56.91 -59.55
C ALA A 323 71.68 55.50 -59.87
N SER A 324 72.37 54.74 -60.72
CA SER A 324 72.05 53.33 -60.98
C SER A 324 72.25 52.45 -59.74
N VAL A 325 73.36 52.63 -59.02
CA VAL A 325 73.61 51.94 -57.74
C VAL A 325 72.56 52.33 -56.69
N LYS A 326 72.19 53.62 -56.59
CA LYS A 326 71.14 54.10 -55.68
C LYS A 326 69.78 53.49 -55.99
N THR A 327 69.38 53.42 -57.26
CA THR A 327 68.11 52.77 -57.65
C THR A 327 68.12 51.27 -57.45
N ARG A 328 69.28 50.60 -57.62
CA ARG A 328 69.45 49.18 -57.28
C ARG A 328 69.38 48.94 -55.77
N LEU A 329 69.99 49.81 -54.96
CA LEU A 329 69.92 49.76 -53.50
C LEU A 329 68.48 49.98 -53.00
N GLN A 330 67.78 50.99 -53.53
CA GLN A 330 66.37 51.21 -53.19
C GLN A 330 65.48 50.02 -53.57
N ARG A 331 65.73 49.37 -54.71
CA ARG A 331 65.05 48.12 -55.08
C ARG A 331 65.37 46.98 -54.11
N ALA A 332 66.62 46.83 -53.71
CA ALA A 332 67.04 45.82 -52.73
C ALA A 332 66.44 46.07 -51.34
N GLU A 333 66.34 47.33 -50.91
CA GLU A 333 65.67 47.70 -49.66
C GLU A 333 64.17 47.46 -49.71
N GLN A 334 63.54 47.71 -50.86
CA GLN A 334 62.12 47.44 -51.08
C GLN A 334 61.85 45.94 -51.04
N THR A 335 62.64 45.12 -51.76
CA THR A 335 62.49 43.66 -51.72
C THR A 335 62.80 43.10 -50.33
N ALA A 336 63.77 43.66 -49.59
CA ALA A 336 64.02 43.26 -48.21
C ALA A 336 62.82 43.58 -47.28
N ARG A 337 62.16 44.73 -47.48
CA ARG A 337 60.93 45.08 -46.74
C ARG A 337 59.78 44.13 -47.07
N GLU A 338 59.59 43.79 -48.34
CA GLU A 338 58.58 42.82 -48.79
C GLU A 338 58.87 41.41 -48.25
N MET A 339 60.12 40.96 -48.29
CA MET A 339 60.53 39.68 -47.69
C MET A 339 60.26 39.67 -46.19
N LYS A 340 60.55 40.76 -45.47
CA LYS A 340 60.23 40.87 -44.04
C LYS A 340 58.73 40.77 -43.78
N GLN A 341 57.90 41.47 -44.57
CA GLN A 341 56.44 41.38 -44.45
C GLN A 341 55.94 39.96 -44.74
N ASN A 342 56.52 39.27 -45.72
CA ASN A 342 56.19 37.88 -46.02
C ASN A 342 56.59 36.94 -44.88
N ILE A 343 57.77 37.14 -44.27
CA ILE A 343 58.19 36.40 -43.07
C ILE A 343 57.20 36.63 -41.93
N ASP A 344 56.84 37.89 -41.64
CA ASP A 344 55.88 38.22 -40.58
C ASP A 344 54.48 37.64 -40.86
N HIS A 345 54.08 37.53 -42.12
CA HIS A 345 52.83 36.88 -42.52
C HIS A 345 52.88 35.36 -42.33
N LEU A 346 53.95 34.72 -42.80
CA LEU A 346 54.16 33.28 -42.64
C LEU A 346 54.25 32.89 -41.17
N GLN A 347 54.86 33.74 -40.34
CA GLN A 347 54.99 33.49 -38.90
C GLN A 347 53.64 33.57 -38.19
N ARG A 348 52.80 34.55 -38.53
CA ARG A 348 51.40 34.60 -38.06
C ARG A 348 50.57 33.41 -38.54
N SER A 349 50.76 32.99 -39.79
CA SER A 349 50.08 31.82 -40.34
C SER A 349 50.49 30.54 -39.59
N LEU A 350 51.79 30.35 -39.36
CA LEU A 350 52.33 29.24 -38.60
C LEU A 350 51.81 29.21 -37.16
N ASP A 351 51.72 30.36 -36.50
CA ASP A 351 51.18 30.42 -35.14
C ASP A 351 49.66 30.17 -35.12
N GLY A 352 48.93 30.57 -36.16
CA GLY A 352 47.53 30.19 -36.37
C GLY A 352 47.37 28.66 -36.53
N GLU A 353 48.20 28.03 -37.37
CA GLU A 353 48.20 26.57 -37.55
C GLU A 353 48.58 25.82 -36.28
N LYS A 354 49.54 26.33 -35.49
CA LYS A 354 49.84 25.77 -34.16
C LYS A 354 48.64 25.87 -33.22
N GLY A 355 47.92 26.98 -33.26
CA GLY A 355 46.67 27.15 -32.51
C GLY A 355 45.64 26.09 -32.89
N LEU A 356 45.36 25.94 -34.19
CA LEU A 356 44.44 24.93 -34.71
C LEU A 356 44.90 23.50 -34.37
N HIS A 357 46.19 23.20 -34.49
CA HIS A 357 46.75 21.91 -34.10
C HIS A 357 46.54 21.63 -32.61
N ASN A 358 46.78 22.61 -31.73
CA ASN A 358 46.58 22.47 -30.30
C ASN A 358 45.09 22.23 -29.96
N ASP A 359 44.19 22.98 -30.60
CA ASP A 359 42.75 22.78 -30.43
C ASP A 359 42.30 21.41 -30.92
N CYS A 360 42.81 20.96 -32.07
CA CYS A 360 42.52 19.64 -32.62
C CYS A 360 43.07 18.53 -31.72
N SER A 361 44.30 18.70 -31.21
CA SER A 361 44.89 17.77 -30.25
C SER A 361 44.09 17.72 -28.95
N ALA A 362 43.63 18.86 -28.42
CA ALA A 362 42.80 18.90 -27.22
C ALA A 362 41.45 18.21 -27.45
N LYS A 363 40.79 18.45 -28.60
CA LYS A 363 39.57 17.75 -29.00
C LYS A 363 39.78 16.25 -29.15
N LEU A 364 40.90 15.82 -29.72
CA LEU A 364 41.25 14.40 -29.83
C LEU A 364 41.45 13.76 -28.45
N THR A 365 42.20 14.42 -27.56
CA THR A 365 42.38 13.96 -26.17
C THR A 365 41.04 13.86 -25.44
N GLN A 366 40.16 14.85 -25.61
CA GLN A 366 38.81 14.82 -25.03
C GLN A 366 37.97 13.67 -25.60
N ALA A 367 38.00 13.46 -26.92
CA ALA A 367 37.29 12.36 -27.57
C ALA A 367 37.79 10.98 -27.09
N LEU A 368 39.11 10.81 -26.93
CA LEU A 368 39.70 9.60 -26.38
C LEU A 368 39.29 9.37 -24.92
N SER A 369 39.26 10.44 -24.10
CA SER A 369 38.76 10.37 -22.72
C SER A 369 37.29 9.95 -22.68
N ASN A 370 36.44 10.58 -23.49
CA ASN A 370 35.03 10.24 -23.58
C ASN A 370 34.83 8.78 -24.01
N ASN A 371 35.58 8.32 -25.01
CA ASN A 371 35.52 6.93 -25.47
C ASN A 371 35.96 5.93 -24.37
N SER A 372 36.97 6.29 -23.57
CA SER A 372 37.40 5.46 -22.45
C SER A 372 36.32 5.33 -21.36
N GLU A 373 35.57 6.41 -21.08
CA GLU A 373 34.45 6.36 -20.14
C GLU A 373 33.28 5.55 -20.71
N SER A 374 32.97 5.70 -22.00
CA SER A 374 31.95 4.88 -22.67
C SER A 374 32.28 3.38 -22.60
N LEU A 375 33.55 2.99 -22.82
CA LEU A 375 33.98 1.60 -22.66
C LEU A 375 33.85 1.11 -21.22
N ARG A 376 34.10 1.98 -20.23
CA ARG A 376 33.91 1.67 -18.81
C ARG A 376 32.44 1.45 -18.48
N GLN A 377 31.54 2.26 -19.02
CA GLN A 377 30.10 2.10 -18.88
C GLN A 377 29.61 0.82 -19.58
N GLU A 378 30.11 0.51 -20.77
CA GLU A 378 29.79 -0.74 -21.47
C GLU A 378 30.20 -1.97 -20.66
N ALA A 379 31.41 -1.96 -20.08
CA ALA A 379 31.87 -3.04 -19.20
C ALA A 379 30.96 -3.20 -17.98
N LYS A 380 30.58 -2.09 -17.33
CA LYS A 380 29.66 -2.11 -16.18
C LYS A 380 28.28 -2.66 -16.56
N LEU A 381 27.72 -2.23 -17.69
CA LEU A 381 26.43 -2.73 -18.18
C LEU A 381 26.49 -4.22 -18.55
N LYS A 382 27.62 -4.71 -19.07
CA LYS A 382 27.83 -6.14 -19.33
C LYS A 382 27.84 -6.95 -18.03
N ASP A 383 28.50 -6.44 -17.00
CA ASP A 383 28.53 -7.08 -15.67
C ASP A 383 27.13 -7.11 -15.05
N GLU A 384 26.40 -5.98 -15.09
CA GLU A 384 25.01 -5.91 -14.62
C GLU A 384 24.09 -6.86 -15.42
N CYS A 385 24.23 -6.93 -16.75
CA CYS A 385 23.50 -7.90 -17.57
C CYS A 385 23.85 -9.36 -17.23
N ALA A 386 25.11 -9.65 -16.90
CA ALA A 386 25.52 -10.98 -16.49
C ALA A 386 24.88 -11.36 -15.16
N GLU A 387 24.78 -10.42 -14.22
CA GLU A 387 24.16 -10.65 -12.92
C GLU A 387 22.64 -10.81 -13.03
N LEU A 388 21.98 -9.98 -13.82
CA LEU A 388 20.55 -10.15 -14.14
C LEU A 388 20.27 -11.49 -14.82
N ARG A 389 21.17 -11.98 -15.68
CA ARG A 389 21.04 -13.32 -16.26
C ARG A 389 21.16 -14.41 -15.20
N LYS A 390 22.08 -14.27 -14.22
CA LYS A 390 22.19 -15.20 -13.09
C LYS A 390 20.91 -15.21 -12.27
N GLU A 391 20.39 -14.04 -11.90
CA GLU A 391 19.12 -13.90 -11.18
C GLU A 391 17.97 -14.53 -11.96
N LEU A 392 17.89 -14.29 -13.28
CA LEU A 392 16.88 -14.92 -14.14
C LEU A 392 17.02 -16.44 -14.17
N THR A 393 18.25 -16.99 -14.20
CA THR A 393 18.46 -18.45 -14.10
C THR A 393 18.11 -19.00 -12.72
N VAL A 394 18.30 -18.25 -11.64
CA VAL A 394 17.86 -18.64 -10.29
C VAL A 394 16.34 -18.61 -10.21
N LEU A 395 15.68 -17.58 -10.74
CA LEU A 395 14.22 -17.50 -10.80
C LEU A 395 13.60 -18.55 -11.72
N ARG A 396 14.30 -18.95 -12.79
CA ARG A 396 13.93 -20.07 -13.65
C ARG A 396 14.47 -21.41 -13.16
N SER A 397 15.15 -21.42 -12.01
CA SER A 397 15.76 -22.64 -11.51
C SER A 397 14.69 -23.62 -11.06
N GLN A 398 15.15 -24.85 -10.89
CA GLN A 398 14.35 -25.97 -10.43
C GLN A 398 13.58 -25.65 -9.13
N GLU A 399 14.11 -24.77 -8.27
CA GLU A 399 13.48 -24.40 -7.00
C GLU A 399 12.12 -23.70 -7.18
N THR A 400 11.98 -22.82 -8.19
CA THR A 400 10.70 -22.16 -8.51
C THR A 400 9.69 -23.15 -9.10
N LEU A 401 10.17 -24.09 -9.94
CA LEU A 401 9.34 -25.16 -10.49
C LEU A 401 8.89 -26.14 -9.39
N ASP A 402 9.77 -26.45 -8.44
CA ASP A 402 9.49 -27.30 -7.30
C ASP A 402 8.49 -26.64 -6.35
N LEU A 403 8.60 -25.33 -6.11
CA LEU A 403 7.60 -24.54 -5.36
C LEU A 403 6.25 -24.52 -6.08
N GLN A 404 6.23 -24.34 -7.40
CA GLN A 404 5.00 -24.35 -8.18
C GLN A 404 4.34 -25.74 -8.16
N GLN A 405 5.14 -26.80 -8.23
CA GLN A 405 4.67 -28.17 -8.09
C GLN A 405 4.19 -28.47 -6.65
N GLN A 406 4.88 -27.94 -5.63
CA GLN A 406 4.48 -28.06 -4.23
C GLN A 406 3.14 -27.38 -4.00
N MET A 407 2.94 -26.16 -4.50
CA MET A 407 1.65 -25.46 -4.45
C MET A 407 0.55 -26.25 -5.15
N LYS A 408 0.83 -26.84 -6.32
CA LYS A 408 -0.12 -27.67 -7.05
C LYS A 408 -0.52 -28.92 -6.27
N ASN A 409 0.45 -29.58 -5.64
CA ASN A 409 0.21 -30.76 -4.80
C ASN A 409 -0.59 -30.40 -3.53
N GLN A 410 -0.29 -29.27 -2.90
CA GLN A 410 -1.05 -28.76 -1.75
C GLN A 410 -2.49 -28.44 -2.14
N TRP A 411 -2.71 -27.77 -3.28
CA TRP A 411 -4.05 -27.50 -3.80
C TRP A 411 -4.84 -28.76 -4.08
N ALA A 412 -4.23 -29.77 -4.72
CA ALA A 412 -4.89 -31.06 -4.96
C ALA A 412 -5.26 -31.77 -3.65
N THR A 413 -4.40 -31.69 -2.63
CA THR A 413 -4.67 -32.27 -1.31
C THR A 413 -5.85 -31.58 -0.62
N VAL A 414 -5.91 -30.24 -0.67
CA VAL A 414 -7.01 -29.46 -0.11
C VAL A 414 -8.31 -29.74 -0.87
N GLU A 415 -8.26 -29.80 -2.20
CA GLU A 415 -9.41 -30.12 -3.03
C GLU A 415 -10.01 -31.48 -2.68
N GLU A 416 -9.17 -32.50 -2.51
CA GLU A 416 -9.61 -33.85 -2.16
C GLU A 416 -10.17 -33.92 -0.73
N ALA A 417 -9.55 -33.22 0.22
CA ALA A 417 -10.05 -33.11 1.58
C ALA A 417 -11.44 -32.42 1.63
N LEU A 418 -11.63 -31.35 0.84
CA LEU A 418 -12.92 -30.66 0.74
C LEU A 418 -13.99 -31.55 0.06
N LYS A 419 -13.64 -32.29 -0.99
CA LYS A 419 -14.54 -33.27 -1.60
C LYS A 419 -14.95 -34.38 -0.63
N GLY A 420 -14.01 -34.84 0.19
CA GLY A 420 -14.28 -35.78 1.28
C GLY A 420 -15.27 -35.20 2.29
N GLN A 421 -14.99 -34.00 2.81
CA GLN A 421 -15.88 -33.31 3.76
C GLN A 421 -17.29 -33.04 3.19
N LEU A 422 -17.39 -32.65 1.93
CA LEU A 422 -18.67 -32.48 1.25
C LEU A 422 -19.44 -33.81 1.13
N SER A 423 -18.74 -34.89 0.80
CA SER A 423 -19.35 -36.23 0.71
C SER A 423 -19.84 -36.71 2.08
N ASP A 424 -19.07 -36.47 3.13
CA ASP A 424 -19.45 -36.79 4.51
C ASP A 424 -20.62 -35.92 4.99
N SER A 425 -20.62 -34.63 4.65
CA SER A 425 -21.74 -33.73 4.95
C SER A 425 -23.03 -34.19 4.25
N LEU A 426 -22.96 -34.55 2.96
CA LEU A 426 -24.11 -35.06 2.21
C LEU A 426 -24.60 -36.41 2.77
N SER A 427 -23.68 -37.26 3.22
CA SER A 427 -24.00 -38.50 3.94
C SER A 427 -24.73 -38.21 5.26
N HIS A 428 -24.27 -37.20 6.01
CA HIS A 428 -24.88 -36.77 7.24
C HIS A 428 -26.29 -36.18 7.01
N GLU A 429 -26.44 -35.36 5.97
CA GLU A 429 -27.71 -34.76 5.58
C GLU A 429 -28.74 -35.85 5.20
N ARG A 430 -28.33 -36.86 4.44
CA ARG A 430 -29.18 -38.03 4.15
C ARG A 430 -29.56 -38.83 5.40
N THR A 431 -28.69 -38.89 6.41
CA THR A 431 -29.02 -39.59 7.67
C THR A 431 -29.97 -38.75 8.53
N ILE A 432 -29.82 -37.43 8.57
CA ILE A 432 -30.79 -36.51 9.18
C ILE A 432 -32.15 -36.63 8.48
N GLU A 433 -32.18 -36.67 7.15
CA GLU A 433 -33.43 -36.80 6.39
C GLU A 433 -34.14 -38.13 6.71
N ARG A 434 -33.38 -39.24 6.79
CA ARG A 434 -33.94 -40.53 7.27
C ARG A 434 -34.46 -40.44 8.70
N LEU A 435 -33.74 -39.80 9.61
CA LEU A 435 -34.20 -39.62 10.99
C LEU A 435 -35.47 -38.78 11.07
N ASN A 436 -35.57 -37.70 10.28
CA ASN A 436 -36.77 -36.87 10.23
C ASN A 436 -37.97 -37.65 9.68
N THR A 437 -37.79 -38.43 8.60
CA THR A 437 -38.88 -39.28 8.08
C THR A 437 -39.32 -40.34 9.09
N ALA A 438 -38.39 -40.95 9.83
CA ALA A 438 -38.70 -41.90 10.89
C ALA A 438 -39.44 -41.20 12.06
N TRP A 439 -38.98 -40.02 12.47
CA TRP A 439 -39.59 -39.22 13.53
C TRP A 439 -41.01 -38.75 13.17
N ASP A 440 -41.23 -38.30 11.94
CA ASP A 440 -42.56 -37.92 11.47
C ASP A 440 -43.49 -39.14 11.38
N SER A 441 -42.97 -40.32 11.02
CA SER A 441 -43.74 -41.57 11.03
C SER A 441 -44.13 -41.98 12.45
N GLU A 442 -43.20 -41.91 13.39
CA GLU A 442 -43.46 -42.17 14.82
C GLU A 442 -44.46 -41.16 15.40
N ARG A 443 -44.30 -39.87 15.10
CA ARG A 443 -45.24 -38.83 15.52
C ARG A 443 -46.66 -39.12 14.99
N LYS A 444 -46.79 -39.53 13.72
CA LYS A 444 -48.09 -39.91 13.15
C LYS A 444 -48.69 -41.14 13.84
N LEU A 445 -47.88 -42.15 14.14
CA LEU A 445 -48.32 -43.34 14.87
C LEU A 445 -48.81 -42.97 16.28
N GLN A 446 -48.04 -42.18 17.02
CA GLN A 446 -48.45 -41.73 18.35
C GLN A 446 -49.69 -40.83 18.30
N GLN A 447 -49.82 -39.96 17.30
CA GLN A 447 -51.02 -39.14 17.12
C GLN A 447 -52.26 -40.01 16.85
N ALA A 448 -52.13 -41.05 16.02
CA ALA A 448 -53.21 -41.99 15.75
C ALA A 448 -53.57 -42.81 17.01
N GLU A 449 -52.58 -43.20 17.80
CA GLU A 449 -52.80 -43.91 19.07
C GLU A 449 -53.48 -43.02 20.11
N ILE A 450 -53.09 -41.75 20.25
CA ILE A 450 -53.78 -40.77 21.10
C ILE A 450 -55.23 -40.58 20.63
N GLN A 451 -55.46 -40.48 19.32
CA GLN A 451 -56.83 -40.38 18.78
C GLN A 451 -57.65 -41.64 19.09
N ARG A 452 -57.05 -42.83 18.98
CA ARG A 452 -57.70 -44.09 19.37
C ARG A 452 -58.07 -44.09 20.85
N GLN A 453 -57.15 -43.71 21.72
CA GLN A 453 -57.37 -43.64 23.17
C GLN A 453 -58.41 -42.58 23.54
N ASN A 454 -58.42 -41.42 22.87
CA ASN A 454 -59.46 -40.41 23.06
C ASN A 454 -60.83 -40.91 22.63
N ASN A 455 -60.93 -41.62 21.50
CA ASN A 455 -62.20 -42.23 21.09
C ASN A 455 -62.66 -43.31 22.10
N GLU A 456 -61.73 -44.08 22.67
CA GLU A 456 -62.04 -45.02 23.76
C GLU A 456 -62.52 -44.29 25.02
N LEU A 457 -61.89 -43.18 25.38
CA LEU A 457 -62.32 -42.31 26.49
C LEU A 457 -63.71 -41.73 26.24
N ASP A 458 -63.99 -41.21 25.05
CA ASP A 458 -65.32 -40.70 24.68
C ASP A 458 -66.38 -41.80 24.75
N THR A 459 -66.03 -43.03 24.34
CA THR A 459 -66.92 -44.20 24.44
C THR A 459 -67.16 -44.57 25.91
N LEU A 460 -66.12 -44.57 26.74
CA LEU A 460 -66.23 -44.82 28.18
C LEU A 460 -67.03 -43.71 28.88
N GLN A 461 -66.82 -42.46 28.51
CA GLN A 461 -67.53 -41.30 29.05
C GLN A 461 -69.01 -41.31 28.64
N SER A 462 -69.30 -41.76 27.42
CA SER A 462 -70.68 -42.03 26.98
C SER A 462 -71.31 -43.14 27.80
N ARG A 463 -70.60 -44.26 28.04
CA ARG A 463 -71.09 -45.34 28.92
C ARG A 463 -71.29 -44.89 30.36
N VAL A 464 -70.43 -44.03 30.89
CA VAL A 464 -70.62 -43.43 32.22
C VAL A 464 -71.88 -42.56 32.24
N SER A 465 -72.11 -41.76 31.20
CA SER A 465 -73.32 -40.94 31.05
C SER A 465 -74.61 -41.79 30.93
N GLU A 466 -74.53 -42.97 30.28
CA GLU A 466 -75.63 -43.95 30.22
C GLU A 466 -75.89 -44.66 31.56
N LEU A 467 -74.84 -44.86 32.37
CA LEU A 467 -74.93 -45.51 33.68
C LEU A 467 -75.33 -44.54 34.80
N GLU A 468 -75.10 -43.24 34.64
CA GLU A 468 -75.48 -42.20 35.61
C GLU A 468 -76.98 -42.19 35.99
N PRO A 469 -77.95 -42.29 35.06
CA PRO A 469 -79.37 -42.39 35.42
C PRO A 469 -79.71 -43.71 36.12
N LEU A 470 -78.98 -44.79 35.84
CA LEU A 470 -79.14 -46.06 36.56
C LEU A 470 -78.57 -45.98 37.98
N GLY A 471 -77.45 -45.27 38.17
CA GLY A 471 -76.91 -44.96 39.49
C GLY A 471 -77.84 -44.07 40.31
N GLU A 472 -78.53 -43.13 39.67
CA GLU A 472 -79.57 -42.31 40.31
C GLU A 472 -80.80 -43.14 40.70
N GLN A 473 -81.27 -44.01 39.80
CA GLN A 473 -82.34 -44.96 40.11
C GLN A 473 -81.96 -45.90 41.26
N LEU A 474 -80.71 -46.36 41.33
CA LEU A 474 -80.23 -47.20 42.43
C LEU A 474 -80.15 -46.42 43.74
N ARG A 475 -79.66 -45.17 43.73
CA ARG A 475 -79.67 -44.30 44.92
C ARG A 475 -81.10 -44.04 45.41
N GLN A 476 -82.02 -43.79 44.49
CA GLN A 476 -83.42 -43.62 44.82
C GLN A 476 -84.04 -44.89 45.40
N ALA A 477 -83.78 -46.05 44.80
CA ALA A 477 -84.22 -47.34 45.33
C ALA A 477 -83.62 -47.66 46.71
N CYS A 478 -82.35 -47.29 46.96
CA CYS A 478 -81.72 -47.40 48.28
C CYS A 478 -82.40 -46.46 49.30
N SER A 479 -82.69 -45.22 48.93
CA SER A 479 -83.43 -44.28 49.80
C SER A 479 -84.86 -44.77 50.09
N GLU A 480 -85.52 -45.36 49.11
CA GLU A 480 -86.85 -45.98 49.28
C GLU A 480 -86.75 -47.22 50.17
N ALA A 481 -85.72 -48.04 50.02
CA ALA A 481 -85.45 -49.19 50.91
C ALA A 481 -85.15 -48.75 52.35
N GLU A 482 -84.41 -47.68 52.56
CA GLU A 482 -84.17 -47.09 53.89
C GLU A 482 -85.46 -46.51 54.51
N ASP A 483 -86.34 -45.92 53.70
CA ASP A 483 -87.66 -45.46 54.15
C ASP A 483 -88.58 -46.62 54.51
N VAL A 484 -88.56 -47.70 53.72
CA VAL A 484 -89.26 -48.96 54.02
C VAL A 484 -88.70 -49.59 55.30
N GLN A 485 -87.37 -49.58 55.50
CA GLN A 485 -86.74 -50.07 56.73
C GLN A 485 -87.14 -49.23 57.96
N ARG A 486 -87.25 -47.90 57.81
CA ARG A 486 -87.77 -47.02 58.86
C ARG A 486 -89.26 -47.28 59.16
N LYS A 487 -90.07 -47.55 58.14
CA LYS A 487 -91.48 -47.94 58.31
C LYS A 487 -91.62 -49.32 58.96
N LEU A 488 -90.76 -50.27 58.61
CA LEU A 488 -90.73 -51.60 59.19
C LEU A 488 -90.34 -51.55 60.68
N THR A 489 -89.28 -50.83 61.03
CA THR A 489 -88.87 -50.64 62.44
C THR A 489 -89.93 -49.90 63.27
N ALA A 490 -90.65 -48.94 62.68
CA ALA A 490 -91.80 -48.31 63.32
C ALA A 490 -93.03 -49.23 63.44
N SER A 491 -93.19 -50.21 62.54
CA SER A 491 -94.21 -51.25 62.63
C SER A 491 -93.84 -52.29 63.67
N GLU A 492 -92.58 -52.68 63.76
CA GLU A 492 -92.05 -53.60 64.76
C GLU A 492 -92.16 -52.98 66.17
N SER A 493 -91.89 -51.68 66.33
CA SER A 493 -92.11 -51.02 67.62
C SER A 493 -93.59 -51.00 68.03
N LYS A 494 -94.51 -50.79 67.08
CA LYS A 494 -95.96 -50.92 67.32
C LYS A 494 -96.38 -52.36 67.64
N ALA A 495 -95.80 -53.36 66.96
CA ALA A 495 -96.07 -54.77 67.25
C ALA A 495 -95.58 -55.15 68.65
N ASN A 496 -94.39 -54.70 69.05
CA ASN A 496 -93.87 -54.89 70.41
C ASN A 496 -94.75 -54.20 71.46
N GLN A 497 -95.28 -53.01 71.16
CA GLN A 497 -96.24 -52.33 72.02
C GLN A 497 -97.55 -53.13 72.16
N PHE A 498 -98.03 -53.76 71.08
CA PHE A 498 -99.18 -54.67 71.16
C PHE A 498 -98.87 -55.97 71.94
N GLU A 499 -97.65 -56.51 71.82
CA GLU A 499 -97.22 -57.66 72.62
C GLU A 499 -97.11 -57.31 74.10
N GLU A 500 -96.63 -56.12 74.45
CA GLU A 500 -96.58 -55.62 75.81
C GLU A 500 -97.99 -55.43 76.39
N ASN A 501 -98.89 -54.76 75.64
CA ASN A 501 -100.30 -54.63 76.02
C ASN A 501 -101.00 -56.00 76.15
N TYR A 502 -100.66 -56.97 75.31
CA TYR A 502 -101.16 -58.34 75.42
C TYR A 502 -100.59 -59.06 76.65
N GLY A 503 -99.32 -58.82 76.99
CA GLY A 503 -98.68 -59.29 78.22
C GLY A 503 -99.36 -58.74 79.46
N GLU A 504 -99.64 -57.44 79.49
CA GLU A 504 -100.40 -56.77 80.55
C GLU A 504 -101.82 -57.34 80.65
N ALA A 505 -102.53 -57.44 79.53
CA ALA A 505 -103.87 -58.03 79.47
C ALA A 505 -103.88 -59.48 80.00
N LYS A 506 -102.85 -60.28 79.65
CA LYS A 506 -102.68 -61.64 80.14
C LYS A 506 -102.42 -61.69 81.64
N THR A 507 -101.61 -60.77 82.18
CA THR A 507 -101.41 -60.69 83.64
C THR A 507 -102.71 -60.35 84.36
N THR A 508 -103.52 -59.41 83.86
CA THR A 508 -104.85 -59.16 84.42
C THR A 508 -105.78 -60.37 84.32
N ILE A 509 -105.71 -61.16 83.25
CA ILE A 509 -106.50 -62.39 83.13
C ILE A 509 -106.04 -63.45 84.15
N ASP A 510 -104.73 -63.59 84.37
CA ASP A 510 -104.19 -64.50 85.37
C ASP A 510 -104.54 -64.04 86.80
N ASP A 511 -104.53 -62.73 87.07
CA ASP A 511 -104.98 -62.15 88.35
C ASP A 511 -106.47 -62.38 88.57
N LEU A 512 -107.32 -62.11 87.57
CA LEU A 512 -108.75 -62.40 87.61
C LEU A 512 -109.04 -63.90 87.77
N ARG A 513 -108.23 -64.76 87.14
CA ARG A 513 -108.31 -66.21 87.33
C ARG A 513 -107.91 -66.61 88.76
N GLY A 514 -106.93 -65.93 89.34
CA GLY A 514 -106.57 -66.04 90.75
C GLY A 514 -107.72 -65.62 91.67
N GLU A 515 -108.38 -64.51 91.38
CA GLU A 515 -109.57 -64.05 92.11
C GLU A 515 -110.73 -65.04 92.01
N ILE A 516 -110.98 -65.62 90.83
CA ILE A 516 -111.99 -66.67 90.65
C ILE A 516 -111.66 -67.90 91.51
N GLN A 517 -110.40 -68.33 91.58
CA GLN A 517 -110.02 -69.45 92.45
C GLN A 517 -110.21 -69.13 93.94
N VAL A 518 -109.95 -67.89 94.36
CA VAL A 518 -110.22 -67.43 95.74
C VAL A 518 -111.73 -67.43 96.02
N LEU A 519 -112.55 -66.98 95.06
CA LEU A 519 -114.01 -66.99 95.17
C LEU A 519 -114.59 -68.40 95.16
N GLU A 520 -114.04 -69.33 94.38
CA GLU A 520 -114.38 -70.76 94.41
C GLU A 520 -114.08 -71.38 95.78
N HIS A 521 -112.93 -71.06 96.38
CA HIS A 521 -112.61 -71.50 97.75
C HIS A 521 -113.53 -70.88 98.81
N GLN A 522 -113.96 -69.62 98.63
CA GLN A 522 -114.97 -69.00 99.50
C GLN A 522 -116.35 -69.65 99.34
N ALA A 523 -116.71 -70.12 98.15
CA ALA A 523 -117.94 -70.87 97.90
C ALA A 523 -117.89 -72.28 98.54
N GLU A 524 -116.76 -72.96 98.48
CA GLU A 524 -116.57 -74.25 99.17
C GLU A 524 -116.64 -74.10 100.71
N ASP A 525 -116.02 -73.07 101.28
CA ASP A 525 -116.07 -72.78 102.72
C ASP A 525 -117.50 -72.41 103.19
N SER A 526 -118.26 -71.74 102.32
CA SER A 526 -119.69 -71.45 102.53
C SER A 526 -120.55 -72.72 102.47
N THR A 527 -120.19 -73.67 101.61
CA THR A 527 -120.89 -74.96 101.48
C THR A 527 -120.69 -75.86 102.72
N VAL A 528 -119.51 -75.78 103.37
CA VAL A 528 -119.24 -76.46 104.65
C VAL A 528 -120.02 -75.79 105.81
N LYS A 529 -120.17 -74.47 105.80
CA LYS A 529 -121.01 -73.74 106.78
C LYS A 529 -122.50 -74.06 106.65
N ILE A 530 -123.00 -74.31 105.43
CA ILE A 530 -124.39 -74.69 105.18
C ILE A 530 -124.69 -76.08 105.78
N LYS A 531 -123.81 -77.08 105.59
CA LYS A 531 -123.97 -78.41 106.22
C LYS A 531 -123.94 -78.38 107.76
N SER A 532 -123.13 -77.50 108.34
CA SER A 532 -123.08 -77.31 109.80
C SER A 532 -124.35 -76.63 110.38
N LEU A 533 -125.12 -75.92 109.57
CA LEU A 533 -126.39 -75.28 109.97
C LEU A 533 -127.58 -76.23 109.80
N GLU A 534 -127.55 -77.12 108.80
CA GLU A 534 -128.56 -78.18 108.59
C GLU A 534 -128.57 -79.22 109.73
N GLU A 535 -127.42 -79.56 110.30
CA GLU A 535 -127.34 -80.46 111.47
C GLU A 535 -127.84 -79.80 112.77
N LYS A 536 -127.78 -78.47 112.87
CA LYS A 536 -128.32 -77.70 114.02
C LYS A 536 -129.82 -77.42 113.91
N LEU A 537 -130.40 -77.51 112.70
CA LEU A 537 -131.84 -77.35 112.46
C LEU A 537 -132.63 -78.61 112.89
N ASN A 538 -132.12 -79.81 112.58
CA ASN A 538 -132.77 -81.09 112.91
C ASN A 538 -132.79 -81.42 114.42
N ALA A 539 -131.95 -80.76 115.24
CA ALA A 539 -131.92 -80.94 116.70
C ALA A 539 -132.92 -80.04 117.46
N VAL A 540 -133.49 -79.02 116.81
CA VAL A 540 -134.46 -78.07 117.41
C VAL A 540 -135.90 -78.38 116.99
N GLU A 541 -136.09 -79.19 115.95
CA GLU A 541 -137.41 -79.54 115.39
C GLU A 541 -138.16 -80.67 116.15
N HIS A 542 -137.50 -81.33 117.13
CA HIS A 542 -138.12 -82.37 117.98
C HIS A 542 -138.76 -81.80 119.28
N GLU A 543 -138.68 -80.49 119.56
CA GLU A 543 -139.06 -79.95 120.88
C GLU A 543 -140.19 -78.89 120.91
N LEU A 544 -140.87 -78.58 119.80
CA LEU A 544 -141.95 -77.56 119.81
C LEU A 544 -143.16 -77.88 118.92
N SER A 545 -143.82 -79.00 119.21
CA SER A 545 -145.23 -79.23 118.84
C SER A 545 -146.19 -78.48 119.80
N SER A 546 -146.50 -77.20 119.56
CA SER A 546 -147.73 -76.55 120.08
C SER A 546 -148.02 -75.15 119.48
N GLN A 547 -149.23 -74.99 118.94
CA GLN A 547 -150.02 -73.75 118.76
C GLN A 547 -149.74 -72.75 117.61
N GLN A 548 -150.65 -72.82 116.63
CA GLN A 548 -151.50 -71.75 116.05
C GLN A 548 -150.92 -70.50 115.32
N SER A 549 -151.14 -70.54 113.99
CA SER A 549 -151.84 -69.57 113.12
C SER A 549 -151.23 -68.21 112.71
N HIS A 550 -151.12 -68.08 111.36
CA HIS A 550 -151.22 -66.93 110.45
C HIS A 550 -149.97 -66.10 110.03
N GLN A 551 -149.70 -66.20 108.70
CA GLN A 551 -149.31 -65.18 107.69
C GLN A 551 -147.89 -64.56 107.56
N CYS A 552 -147.37 -64.70 106.32
CA CYS A 552 -146.71 -63.74 105.40
C CYS A 552 -145.23 -63.28 105.50
N VAL A 553 -144.73 -62.91 104.30
CA VAL A 553 -143.41 -62.52 103.76
C VAL A 553 -142.71 -61.35 104.47
N THR A 554 -141.36 -61.28 104.41
CA THR A 554 -140.65 -59.97 104.56
C THR A 554 -139.40 -59.81 103.69
N MET A 555 -139.45 -58.77 102.84
CA MET A 555 -138.34 -57.94 102.37
C MET A 555 -137.75 -57.13 103.54
N PRO A 556 -136.46 -56.73 103.52
CA PRO A 556 -135.87 -55.90 104.57
C PRO A 556 -136.50 -54.50 104.59
N GLN A 557 -137.08 -54.14 105.74
CA GLN A 557 -137.64 -52.80 106.01
C GLN A 557 -136.52 -51.80 106.33
N GLY A 558 -136.65 -50.59 105.78
CA GLY A 558 -135.72 -49.47 105.95
C GLY A 558 -135.61 -48.67 104.65
N VAL A 559 -135.06 -47.45 104.73
CA VAL A 559 -134.99 -46.50 103.60
C VAL A 559 -134.44 -47.12 102.31
N LEU A 560 -133.50 -48.07 102.40
CA LEU A 560 -132.96 -48.80 101.25
C LEU A 560 -133.95 -49.75 100.56
N GLY A 561 -134.90 -50.35 101.29
CA GLY A 561 -135.90 -51.26 100.74
C GLY A 561 -137.00 -50.55 99.95
N ASP A 562 -137.32 -49.32 100.36
CA ASP A 562 -138.22 -48.44 99.60
C ASP A 562 -137.50 -47.83 98.38
N LEU A 563 -136.22 -47.47 98.52
CA LEU A 563 -135.38 -47.02 97.40
C LEU A 563 -135.24 -48.10 96.32
N ALA A 564 -135.00 -49.36 96.72
CA ALA A 564 -134.92 -50.49 95.79
C ALA A 564 -136.24 -50.76 95.06
N LYS A 565 -137.40 -50.56 95.71
CA LYS A 565 -138.72 -50.66 95.06
C LYS A 565 -138.97 -49.53 94.05
N ILE A 566 -138.51 -48.31 94.34
CA ILE A 566 -138.62 -47.16 93.44
C ILE A 566 -137.74 -47.38 92.20
N TYR A 567 -136.47 -47.76 92.37
CA TYR A 567 -135.58 -48.04 91.24
C TYR A 567 -136.01 -49.23 90.40
N LEU A 568 -136.56 -50.30 90.99
CA LEU A 568 -137.13 -51.43 90.23
C LEU A 568 -138.39 -51.01 89.44
N ARG A 569 -139.24 -50.12 89.97
CA ARG A 569 -140.38 -49.56 89.22
C ARG A 569 -139.92 -48.63 88.10
N LEU A 570 -139.00 -47.71 88.36
CA LEU A 570 -138.49 -46.77 87.36
C LEU A 570 -137.75 -47.49 86.22
N ALA A 571 -136.95 -48.51 86.53
CA ALA A 571 -136.27 -49.32 85.51
C ALA A 571 -137.25 -50.07 84.60
N ASP A 572 -138.40 -50.52 85.13
CA ASP A 572 -139.45 -51.17 84.32
C ASP A 572 -140.19 -50.14 83.44
N VAL A 573 -140.49 -48.95 83.98
CA VAL A 573 -141.24 -47.88 83.30
C VAL A 573 -140.44 -47.19 82.20
N PHE A 574 -139.12 -47.01 82.36
CA PHE A 574 -138.26 -46.24 81.42
C PHE A 574 -137.31 -47.10 80.57
N SER A 575 -137.47 -48.43 80.60
CA SER A 575 -136.62 -49.40 79.87
C SER A 575 -136.56 -49.20 78.34
N ASP A 576 -137.53 -48.49 77.77
CA ASP A 576 -137.68 -48.21 76.34
C ASP A 576 -137.07 -46.88 75.88
N ILE A 577 -136.52 -46.06 76.79
CA ILE A 577 -135.86 -44.79 76.43
C ILE A 577 -134.35 -45.03 76.28
N PRO A 578 -133.76 -44.86 75.08
CA PRO A 578 -132.35 -45.10 74.84
C PRO A 578 -131.46 -43.99 75.42
N VAL A 579 -130.52 -44.35 76.28
CA VAL A 579 -129.55 -43.45 76.93
C VAL A 579 -128.12 -43.83 76.51
N VAL A 580 -127.21 -42.86 76.42
CA VAL A 580 -125.77 -43.10 76.17
C VAL A 580 -125.05 -43.35 77.50
N PRO A 581 -124.45 -44.53 77.73
CA PRO A 581 -123.60 -44.75 78.90
C PRO A 581 -122.18 -44.24 78.60
N GLU A 582 -121.81 -43.08 79.12
CA GLU A 582 -120.49 -42.50 78.87
C GLU A 582 -119.47 -42.74 79.98
N THR A 583 -118.25 -42.98 79.50
CA THR A 583 -117.05 -43.48 80.16
C THR A 583 -116.05 -42.36 80.46
N GLU A 584 -116.53 -41.14 80.72
CA GLU A 584 -115.66 -40.06 81.22
C GLU A 584 -115.57 -40.14 82.75
N GLU A 585 -114.35 -40.41 83.24
CA GLU A 585 -113.98 -40.50 84.64
C GLU A 585 -114.33 -39.19 85.38
N GLY A 586 -115.46 -39.16 86.10
CA GLY A 586 -115.77 -38.04 86.98
C GLY A 586 -117.21 -37.86 87.44
N LEU A 587 -118.19 -38.58 86.86
CA LEU A 587 -119.59 -38.51 87.27
C LEU A 587 -119.94 -39.65 88.24
N ASP A 588 -120.33 -39.29 89.46
CA ASP A 588 -120.84 -40.24 90.45
C ASP A 588 -122.30 -40.59 90.08
N MET A 589 -122.46 -41.62 89.24
CA MET A 589 -123.76 -42.09 88.75
C MET A 589 -124.75 -42.41 89.88
N ALA A 590 -124.26 -42.73 91.08
CA ALA A 590 -125.12 -42.94 92.24
C ALA A 590 -125.80 -41.65 92.72
N ILE A 591 -125.14 -40.49 92.57
CA ILE A 591 -125.70 -39.18 92.94
C ILE A 591 -126.75 -38.73 91.91
N ILE A 592 -126.44 -38.87 90.61
CA ILE A 592 -127.37 -38.53 89.53
C ILE A 592 -128.62 -39.40 89.60
N ALA A 593 -128.48 -40.71 89.86
CA ALA A 593 -129.62 -41.60 90.00
C ALA A 593 -130.56 -41.20 91.16
N VAL A 594 -130.02 -40.73 92.28
CA VAL A 594 -130.81 -40.28 93.44
C VAL A 594 -131.58 -38.99 93.13
N ASP A 595 -130.98 -38.06 92.40
CA ASP A 595 -131.65 -36.82 91.98
C ASP A 595 -132.70 -37.07 90.89
N MET A 596 -132.39 -37.94 89.92
CA MET A 596 -133.31 -38.32 88.84
C MET A 596 -134.51 -39.12 89.35
N ALA A 597 -134.33 -39.99 90.35
CA ALA A 597 -135.41 -40.85 90.83
C ALA A 597 -136.64 -40.07 91.32
N ASN A 598 -136.43 -38.92 91.99
CA ASN A 598 -137.55 -38.08 92.46
C ASN A 598 -138.22 -37.29 91.33
N LEU A 599 -137.48 -36.95 90.28
CA LEU A 599 -138.01 -36.21 89.14
C LEU A 599 -138.79 -37.14 88.19
N LEU A 600 -138.31 -38.38 88.03
CA LEU A 600 -138.88 -39.38 87.13
C LEU A 600 -140.10 -40.11 87.72
N ASP A 601 -140.35 -39.98 89.02
CA ASP A 601 -141.58 -40.49 89.67
C ASP A 601 -142.80 -39.57 89.42
N GLU A 602 -142.61 -38.42 88.76
CA GLU A 602 -143.73 -37.56 88.35
C GLU A 602 -144.53 -38.21 87.21
N PRO A 603 -145.88 -38.21 87.28
CA PRO A 603 -146.72 -39.03 86.41
C PRO A 603 -146.64 -38.69 84.91
N GLU A 604 -146.21 -37.48 84.57
CA GLU A 604 -146.07 -36.99 83.18
C GLU A 604 -144.61 -37.04 82.69
N ALA A 605 -143.66 -37.43 83.55
CA ALA A 605 -142.23 -37.38 83.26
C ALA A 605 -141.83 -38.23 82.05
N LYS A 606 -142.41 -39.44 81.91
CA LYS A 606 -142.12 -40.34 80.78
C LYS A 606 -142.57 -39.76 79.45
N ASP A 607 -143.78 -39.23 79.38
CA ASP A 607 -144.34 -38.70 78.13
C ASP A 607 -143.61 -37.42 77.71
N ASN A 608 -143.24 -36.56 78.67
CA ASN A 608 -142.49 -35.34 78.39
C ASN A 608 -141.04 -35.62 77.97
N LEU A 609 -140.34 -36.57 78.63
CA LEU A 609 -139.00 -37.01 78.20
C LEU A 609 -138.99 -37.67 76.82
N THR A 610 -140.03 -38.46 76.50
CA THR A 610 -140.16 -39.10 75.18
C THR A 610 -140.46 -38.04 74.11
N THR A 611 -141.25 -37.02 74.44
CA THR A 611 -141.51 -35.90 73.54
C THR A 611 -140.23 -35.10 73.29
N PHE A 612 -139.46 -34.83 74.35
CA PHE A 612 -138.17 -34.15 74.25
C PHE A 612 -137.16 -34.95 73.42
N LEU A 613 -137.05 -36.27 73.61
CA LEU A 613 -136.19 -37.14 72.81
C LEU A 613 -136.49 -37.07 71.31
N ASN A 614 -137.75 -36.83 70.94
CA ASN A 614 -138.20 -36.72 69.56
C ASN A 614 -138.24 -35.27 69.02
N SER A 615 -137.85 -34.28 69.83
CA SER A 615 -137.96 -32.85 69.48
C SER A 615 -136.76 -32.29 68.71
N ASP A 616 -135.73 -33.11 68.45
CA ASP A 616 -134.46 -32.75 67.76
C ASP A 616 -133.68 -31.58 68.40
N LEU A 617 -133.97 -31.22 69.66
CA LEU A 617 -133.25 -30.19 70.41
C LEU A 617 -131.88 -30.71 70.88
N GLN A 618 -130.80 -30.18 70.29
CA GLN A 618 -129.42 -30.68 70.51
C GLN A 618 -128.63 -29.96 71.62
N GLY A 619 -129.11 -28.82 72.12
CA GLY A 619 -128.46 -28.11 73.22
C GLY A 619 -128.73 -28.72 74.59
N TRP A 620 -128.06 -28.20 75.61
CA TRP A 620 -128.24 -28.64 76.99
C TRP A 620 -129.45 -27.95 77.62
N HIS A 621 -130.40 -28.74 78.11
CA HIS A 621 -131.61 -28.29 78.81
C HIS A 621 -131.64 -28.79 80.24
N CYS A 622 -132.31 -28.07 81.14
CA CYS A 622 -132.51 -28.54 82.51
C CYS A 622 -133.48 -29.73 82.53
N LEU A 623 -133.10 -30.84 83.17
CA LEU A 623 -133.92 -32.04 83.22
C LEU A 623 -135.30 -31.79 83.86
N ARG A 624 -135.38 -30.91 84.87
CA ARG A 624 -136.68 -30.60 85.49
C ARG A 624 -137.62 -29.84 84.56
N GLN A 625 -137.12 -28.86 83.81
CA GLN A 625 -137.93 -28.16 82.79
C GLN A 625 -138.44 -29.12 81.70
N VAL A 626 -137.58 -30.07 81.30
CA VAL A 626 -137.95 -31.10 80.32
C VAL A 626 -139.06 -31.99 80.89
N ILE A 627 -138.98 -32.38 82.15
CA ILE A 627 -140.01 -33.19 82.82
C ILE A 627 -141.30 -32.39 83.03
N ASP A 628 -141.22 -31.10 83.33
CA ASP A 628 -142.36 -30.19 83.46
C ASP A 628 -143.02 -29.83 82.10
N GLY A 629 -142.37 -30.18 80.97
CA GLY A 629 -142.92 -30.04 79.61
C GLY A 629 -142.64 -28.71 78.89
N GLU A 630 -141.78 -27.84 79.44
CA GLU A 630 -141.47 -26.51 78.88
C GLU A 630 -139.94 -26.30 78.68
N PRO A 631 -139.30 -26.92 77.68
CA PRO A 631 -137.85 -26.81 77.44
C PRO A 631 -137.46 -25.53 76.68
N ASP A 632 -137.79 -24.35 77.20
CA ASP A 632 -137.65 -23.07 76.46
C ASP A 632 -136.24 -22.44 76.52
N SER A 633 -135.35 -22.88 77.41
CA SER A 633 -134.03 -22.26 77.63
C SER A 633 -132.88 -23.22 77.29
N GLU A 634 -132.22 -22.97 76.15
CA GLU A 634 -131.04 -23.69 75.66
C GLU A 634 -129.75 -22.98 76.09
N VAL A 635 -128.74 -23.73 76.55
CA VAL A 635 -127.42 -23.19 76.90
C VAL A 635 -126.38 -23.65 75.86
N GLU A 636 -125.87 -22.72 75.05
CA GLU A 636 -124.78 -22.97 74.11
C GLU A 636 -123.43 -23.08 74.85
N SER A 637 -122.64 -24.09 74.48
CA SER A 637 -121.45 -24.61 75.17
C SER A 637 -120.41 -23.58 75.66
N GLY A 638 -120.07 -23.60 76.95
CA GLY A 638 -118.86 -22.96 77.47
C GLY A 638 -118.77 -22.84 79.00
N ASP A 639 -119.89 -22.63 79.68
CA ASP A 639 -119.99 -22.61 81.15
C ASP A 639 -121.43 -23.02 81.51
N ILE A 640 -121.65 -24.31 81.75
CA ILE A 640 -122.99 -24.90 81.88
C ILE A 640 -123.55 -24.49 83.26
N SER A 641 -124.25 -23.36 83.33
CA SER A 641 -124.97 -22.94 84.54
C SER A 641 -126.45 -22.78 84.20
N CYS A 642 -127.31 -23.39 85.02
CA CYS A 642 -128.76 -23.41 84.79
C CYS A 642 -129.38 -22.08 85.24
N ASP A 643 -129.83 -21.25 84.29
CA ASP A 643 -130.47 -19.96 84.57
C ASP A 643 -131.86 -20.08 85.24
N TYR A 644 -132.48 -21.26 85.17
CA TYR A 644 -133.83 -21.50 85.68
C TYR A 644 -133.89 -21.56 87.22
N HIS A 645 -132.82 -22.01 87.88
CA HIS A 645 -132.80 -22.18 89.34
C HIS A 645 -131.85 -21.16 90.01
N LYS A 646 -132.23 -19.88 90.05
CA LYS A 646 -131.44 -18.82 90.74
C LYS A 646 -131.39 -18.94 92.27
N ASP A 647 -132.30 -19.71 92.88
CA ASP A 647 -132.44 -19.85 94.34
C ASP A 647 -132.11 -21.25 94.90
N HIS A 648 -131.55 -22.16 94.09
CA HIS A 648 -131.11 -23.50 94.55
C HIS A 648 -129.63 -23.71 94.22
N GLY A 649 -128.86 -24.19 95.21
CA GLY A 649 -127.39 -24.22 95.15
C GLY A 649 -126.82 -25.13 94.07
N ARG A 650 -126.22 -24.51 93.04
CA ARG A 650 -125.10 -24.93 92.16
C ARG A 650 -125.09 -26.29 91.45
N ILE A 651 -125.96 -27.25 91.76
CA ILE A 651 -125.93 -28.57 91.12
C ILE A 651 -127.27 -28.80 90.41
N CYS A 652 -127.25 -28.77 89.07
CA CYS A 652 -128.41 -29.02 88.23
C CYS A 652 -128.08 -30.12 87.20
N THR A 653 -128.97 -31.11 87.07
CA THR A 653 -128.88 -32.15 86.04
C THR A 653 -129.39 -31.61 84.72
N MET A 654 -128.52 -31.64 83.73
CA MET A 654 -128.77 -31.20 82.36
C MET A 654 -128.91 -32.42 81.46
N VAL A 655 -129.76 -32.30 80.45
CA VAL A 655 -130.03 -33.34 79.46
C VAL A 655 -130.00 -32.72 78.07
N ARG A 656 -129.46 -33.46 77.10
CA ARG A 656 -129.55 -33.12 75.68
C ARG A 656 -129.91 -34.34 74.84
N VAL A 657 -130.42 -34.10 73.64
CA VAL A 657 -130.61 -35.17 72.65
C VAL A 657 -129.39 -35.23 71.74
N VAL A 658 -128.76 -36.42 71.67
CA VAL A 658 -127.64 -36.67 70.77
C VAL A 658 -128.13 -37.56 69.63
N GLN A 659 -127.92 -37.12 68.40
CA GLN A 659 -128.23 -37.90 67.21
C GLN A 659 -127.04 -38.81 66.86
N TRP A 660 -127.21 -40.11 67.11
CA TRP A 660 -126.35 -41.17 66.56
C TRP A 660 -127.12 -41.86 65.43
N ASP A 661 -127.27 -43.20 65.46
CA ASP A 661 -128.13 -43.94 64.52
C ASP A 661 -129.63 -43.89 64.90
N SER A 662 -129.95 -43.53 66.14
CA SER A 662 -131.27 -43.19 66.67
C SER A 662 -131.11 -42.13 67.76
N PRO A 663 -132.07 -41.21 68.00
CA PRO A 663 -131.92 -40.19 69.04
C PRO A 663 -131.77 -40.84 70.42
N ARG A 664 -130.82 -40.35 71.22
CA ARG A 664 -130.55 -40.83 72.58
C ARG A 664 -130.38 -39.65 73.53
N LEU A 665 -130.69 -39.87 74.81
CA LEU A 665 -130.43 -38.87 75.85
C LEU A 665 -129.00 -39.01 76.39
N GLU A 666 -128.34 -37.88 76.56
CA GLU A 666 -127.08 -37.75 77.30
C GLU A 666 -127.30 -36.81 78.48
N PHE A 667 -126.75 -37.18 79.64
CA PHE A 667 -126.93 -36.45 80.89
C PHE A 667 -125.59 -35.89 81.37
N HIS A 668 -125.63 -34.67 81.89
CA HIS A 668 -124.48 -34.02 82.51
C HIS A 668 -124.91 -33.31 83.79
N GLN A 669 -124.09 -33.40 84.84
CA GLN A 669 -124.36 -32.69 86.09
C GLN A 669 -123.44 -31.48 86.20
N THR A 670 -124.03 -30.29 86.30
CA THR A 670 -123.29 -29.04 86.55
C THR A 670 -122.76 -29.05 87.98
N ARG A 671 -121.51 -28.62 88.18
CA ARG A 671 -120.83 -28.60 89.50
C ARG A 671 -120.94 -27.25 90.21
#